data_AF-A0A1Q3HVR3-F1
#
_entry.id   AF-A0A1Q3HVR3-F1
#
_cell.length_a   1.000
_cell.length_b   1.000
_cell.length_c   1.000
_cell.angle_alpha   90.00
_cell.angle_beta   90.00
_cell.angle_gamma   90.00
#
_symmetry.space_group_name_H-M   'P 1'
#
loop_
_entity.id
_entity.type
_entity.pdbx_description
1 polymer ?
#
loop_
_entity_poly.entity_id
_entity_poly.type
_entity_poly.pdbx_seq_one_letter_code
_entity_poly.pdbx_strand_id
1 'polypeptide(L)'
;MLSCRFPGAHRAVSLVLLLLALLIPVHFAAAQAGNANILTSNTDWMRWIPNDTSVAALSIPGTHDTMTSGFLIDDIEDHFSYPWIMTQDRGLRSQLDAGVRALDIRARHYGDRFTMHHADAYLNSNFDDVLQTVVQFLKEHPTETILMRVKQEHLPEATTRSFIETFRWYRDQAAYKDFIWGGNFIPALREVRGKIVILDDFSGGAYGISWGSIQLQDNYNPDSKDQKWDDARALIDRASGGDLGNLYVNFLSGYIIPFSSPDVMASNINPRALGYLTEGRARRTGVLMMDFPSEDLIQAVIALNPQGLIPRPVRGATVSPGTSLDFGVDRIGGDYTAFSLVEARPELCRNACLADAPRCTAFNYIQPGVFTRQARCFLKQGTPPPPVATPNAVSGLAPKNADVGLSSGLLETGVDRYGGDDYRNFDMEEPVPEQCREACRNEYPYCQSFSYNKPGVQGPKARCYLKRSIPAPVPNACCDSGVITSALPDAPVPTTGTSIEFNVDRPGQDYFEFEPAEATPKKCLEACFSQAECKAFTYIRPGSLAPRGRCYLKNGVPAPVANANTDSGTKMAKPSAGVYSGLIETNINRGGQDFHQFDLDEARPEACREACQNSTACRAFTYVKPGVQAAKARCYLKSGVPAPSSSECCDSGVIAR
;
A
#
# COMPACT_ATOMS: atom_id res chain seq x y z
N MET A 1 -2.95 35.49 63.42
CA MET A 1 -2.21 36.74 63.71
C MET A 1 -1.20 36.96 62.60
N LEU A 2 -1.10 38.21 62.14
CA LEU A 2 -0.23 38.76 61.08
C LEU A 2 -0.62 38.47 59.61
N SER A 3 -1.61 39.28 59.20
CA SER A 3 -1.87 39.84 57.86
C SER A 3 -0.71 40.72 57.37
N CYS A 4 -0.39 40.76 56.07
CA CYS A 4 -0.58 41.87 55.10
C CYS A 4 0.55 41.77 54.04
N ARG A 5 0.47 42.08 52.73
CA ARG A 5 -0.41 42.93 51.90
C ARG A 5 -0.21 42.61 50.39
N PHE A 6 -1.28 42.77 49.61
CA PHE A 6 -1.39 42.93 48.14
C PHE A 6 -0.90 44.33 47.67
N PRO A 7 -0.63 44.65 46.37
CA PRO A 7 -1.59 44.56 45.25
C PRO A 7 -1.05 44.23 43.83
N GLY A 8 -1.98 43.91 42.92
CA GLY A 8 -1.71 43.62 41.51
C GLY A 8 -1.77 44.83 40.57
N ALA A 9 -1.47 44.60 39.28
CA ALA A 9 -1.93 45.41 38.15
C ALA A 9 -1.72 44.66 36.82
N HIS A 10 -2.68 44.83 35.91
CA HIS A 10 -2.76 44.26 34.57
C HIS A 10 -1.91 45.00 33.51
N ARG A 11 -1.70 44.32 32.38
CA ARG A 11 -1.51 44.79 30.97
C ARG A 11 -0.09 45.09 30.45
N ALA A 12 0.18 44.41 29.33
CA ALA A 12 0.89 44.83 28.10
C ALA A 12 2.43 44.94 28.10
N VAL A 13 3.09 44.04 27.35
CA VAL A 13 4.32 44.37 26.60
C VAL A 13 4.28 43.67 25.23
N SER A 14 4.08 44.48 24.18
CA SER A 14 4.39 44.15 22.79
C SER A 14 5.83 44.53 22.47
N LEU A 15 6.42 43.81 21.51
CA LEU A 15 7.51 44.22 20.60
C LEU A 15 8.77 44.84 21.23
N VAL A 16 9.90 44.12 21.15
CA VAL A 16 11.16 44.55 20.49
C VAL A 16 12.07 43.33 20.47
N LEU A 17 12.44 42.82 19.29
CA LEU A 17 13.76 42.24 18.96
C LEU A 17 13.75 41.80 17.49
N LEU A 18 13.89 42.79 16.62
CA LEU A 18 14.23 42.64 15.21
C LEU A 18 15.37 43.62 15.00
N LEU A 19 16.59 43.10 14.79
CA LEU A 19 17.79 43.74 14.19
C LEU A 19 19.08 43.26 14.88
N LEU A 20 19.62 42.14 14.40
CA LEU A 20 21.08 41.89 14.30
C LEU A 20 21.31 40.61 13.49
N ALA A 21 20.98 40.67 12.20
CA ALA A 21 21.40 39.70 11.21
C ALA A 21 21.87 40.48 9.98
N LEU A 22 23.12 40.94 10.00
CA LEU A 22 23.85 41.43 8.84
C LEU A 22 25.35 41.35 9.16
N LEU A 23 26.10 40.73 8.25
CA LEU A 23 27.57 40.61 8.15
C LEU A 23 28.19 39.25 8.53
N ILE A 24 28.00 38.21 7.69
CA ILE A 24 29.10 37.38 7.10
C ILE A 24 28.63 36.84 5.72
N PRO A 25 29.39 37.02 4.63
CA PRO A 25 29.07 36.44 3.32
C PRO A 25 29.67 35.03 3.12
N VAL A 26 28.79 34.11 2.69
CA VAL A 26 28.93 33.03 1.69
C VAL A 26 30.22 32.21 1.68
N HIS A 27 30.11 30.88 1.87
CA HIS A 27 30.49 29.81 0.93
C HIS A 27 30.20 28.43 1.54
N PHE A 28 28.93 28.02 1.50
CA PHE A 28 28.56 26.61 1.46
C PHE A 28 27.64 26.43 0.27
N ALA A 29 28.19 25.90 -0.83
CA ALA A 29 27.37 25.22 -1.82
C ALA A 29 26.89 23.92 -1.16
N ALA A 30 25.84 24.02 -0.34
CA ALA A 30 25.02 22.87 -0.02
C ALA A 30 24.37 22.48 -1.35
N ALA A 31 24.81 21.35 -1.91
CA ALA A 31 24.04 20.65 -2.92
C ALA A 31 22.68 20.32 -2.29
N GLN A 32 21.72 21.21 -2.47
CA GLN A 32 20.32 20.95 -2.20
C GLN A 32 19.88 19.94 -3.27
N ALA A 33 20.19 18.66 -3.03
CA ALA A 33 19.51 17.56 -3.67
C ALA A 33 18.07 17.59 -3.13
N GLY A 34 17.23 18.42 -3.75
CA GLY A 34 15.80 18.24 -3.72
C GLY A 34 15.47 16.94 -4.44
N ASN A 35 15.60 15.82 -3.75
CA ASN A 35 14.95 14.59 -4.15
C ASN A 35 13.56 14.62 -3.55
N ALA A 36 12.55 14.81 -4.40
CA ALA A 36 11.21 14.37 -4.08
C ALA A 36 11.29 12.93 -3.58
N ASN A 37 10.71 12.68 -2.40
CA ASN A 37 10.55 11.35 -1.80
C ASN A 37 9.77 10.45 -2.78
N ILE A 38 10.48 9.77 -3.69
CA ILE A 38 9.97 8.62 -4.42
C ILE A 38 10.10 7.46 -3.45
N LEU A 39 8.97 6.97 -2.92
CA LEU A 39 8.90 5.72 -2.16
C LEU A 39 9.54 4.60 -3.00
N THR A 40 10.74 4.14 -2.63
CA THR A 40 11.37 2.97 -3.25
C THR A 40 10.68 1.72 -2.71
N SER A 41 9.98 0.99 -3.58
CA SER A 41 9.40 -0.32 -3.26
C SER A 41 10.46 -1.41 -3.43
N ASN A 42 10.70 -2.19 -2.38
CA ASN A 42 11.64 -3.33 -2.37
C ASN A 42 10.89 -4.63 -2.03
N THR A 43 9.71 -4.82 -2.60
CA THR A 43 8.81 -5.95 -2.30
C THR A 43 9.40 -7.33 -2.60
N ASP A 44 10.31 -7.46 -3.57
CA ASP A 44 10.86 -8.76 -4.01
C ASP A 44 12.41 -8.79 -4.02
N TRP A 45 13.09 -8.06 -3.13
CA TRP A 45 14.55 -7.90 -3.24
C TRP A 45 15.33 -9.21 -2.99
N MET A 46 14.81 -10.14 -2.17
CA MET A 46 15.51 -11.40 -1.89
C MET A 46 15.48 -12.36 -3.07
N ARG A 47 14.60 -12.17 -4.07
CA ARG A 47 14.50 -13.02 -5.28
C ARG A 47 15.81 -13.13 -6.06
N TRP A 48 16.66 -12.12 -5.93
CA TRP A 48 17.93 -12.01 -6.63
C TRP A 48 19.10 -12.69 -5.92
N ILE A 49 18.90 -13.13 -4.68
CA ILE A 49 19.94 -13.78 -3.89
C ILE A 49 19.99 -15.27 -4.24
N PRO A 50 21.16 -15.92 -4.34
CA PRO A 50 21.23 -17.36 -4.57
C PRO A 50 20.50 -18.17 -3.49
N ASN A 51 19.84 -19.23 -3.91
CA ASN A 51 19.10 -20.16 -3.04
C ASN A 51 19.98 -20.81 -1.95
N ASP A 52 21.27 -20.99 -2.23
CA ASP A 52 22.21 -21.61 -1.29
C ASP A 52 22.81 -20.60 -0.28
N THR A 53 22.47 -19.32 -0.39
CA THR A 53 22.93 -18.30 0.55
C THR A 53 22.26 -18.53 1.91
N SER A 54 23.08 -18.66 2.95
CA SER A 54 22.63 -18.71 4.35
C SER A 54 21.95 -17.39 4.74
N VAL A 55 20.86 -17.43 5.52
CA VAL A 55 20.23 -16.20 6.04
C VAL A 55 21.18 -15.39 6.93
N ALA A 56 22.15 -16.04 7.59
CA ALA A 56 23.19 -15.38 8.37
C ALA A 56 24.24 -14.61 7.52
N ALA A 57 24.34 -14.91 6.24
CA ALA A 57 25.23 -14.21 5.32
C ALA A 57 24.63 -12.89 4.81
N LEU A 58 23.35 -12.62 5.09
CA LEU A 58 22.61 -11.48 4.55
C LEU A 58 22.78 -10.22 5.41
N SER A 59 22.56 -9.08 4.74
CA SER A 59 22.30 -7.79 5.37
C SER A 59 20.80 -7.54 5.28
N ILE A 60 20.10 -7.60 6.41
CA ILE A 60 18.63 -7.60 6.44
C ILE A 60 18.13 -6.35 7.19
N PRO A 61 17.34 -5.48 6.54
CA PRO A 61 16.68 -4.39 7.24
C PRO A 61 15.57 -4.94 8.13
N GLY A 62 15.56 -4.49 9.38
CA GLY A 62 14.59 -4.87 10.39
C GLY A 62 14.03 -3.67 11.15
N THR A 63 12.89 -3.87 11.80
CA THR A 63 12.25 -2.86 12.64
C THR A 63 12.14 -3.32 14.09
N HIS A 64 12.52 -2.44 15.01
CA HIS A 64 12.39 -2.64 16.45
C HIS A 64 10.97 -2.28 16.91
N ASP A 65 10.39 -3.10 17.80
CA ASP A 65 8.99 -2.96 18.24
C ASP A 65 8.04 -2.69 17.05
N THR A 66 8.05 -3.61 16.09
CA THR A 66 7.49 -3.44 14.73
C THR A 66 6.05 -2.90 14.69
N MET A 67 5.24 -3.23 15.70
CA MET A 67 3.79 -2.98 15.72
C MET A 67 3.36 -1.68 16.40
N THR A 68 4.30 -0.78 16.73
CA THR A 68 3.97 0.46 17.46
C THR A 68 3.23 1.51 16.63
N SER A 69 3.22 1.41 15.29
CA SER A 69 2.52 2.38 14.42
C SER A 69 0.99 2.41 14.61
N GLY A 70 0.41 1.36 15.20
CA GLY A 70 -1.04 1.25 15.46
C GLY A 70 -1.50 1.91 16.76
N PHE A 71 -0.57 2.46 17.54
CA PHE A 71 -0.86 3.06 18.84
C PHE A 71 -1.44 4.48 18.65
N LEU A 72 -2.73 4.65 18.98
CA LEU A 72 -3.43 5.94 18.88
C LEU A 72 -3.33 6.73 20.20
N ILE A 73 -3.19 8.04 20.07
CA ILE A 73 -3.05 9.00 21.19
C ILE A 73 -4.28 9.02 22.11
N ASP A 74 -5.45 8.60 21.61
CA ASP A 74 -6.73 8.71 22.30
C ASP A 74 -6.92 7.69 23.45
N ASP A 75 -6.06 6.65 23.54
CA ASP A 75 -6.12 5.60 24.57
C ASP A 75 -5.21 5.85 25.79
N ILE A 76 -4.54 7.00 25.86
CA ILE A 76 -3.53 7.27 26.89
C ILE A 76 -4.05 8.31 27.89
N GLU A 77 -4.38 7.85 29.11
CA GLU A 77 -4.64 8.74 30.25
C GLU A 77 -3.45 9.67 30.56
N ASP A 78 -2.24 9.28 30.13
CA ASP A 78 -0.97 10.00 30.30
C ASP A 78 -0.23 10.28 28.97
N HIS A 79 -0.51 11.43 28.36
CA HIS A 79 0.15 11.89 27.13
C HIS A 79 1.69 11.98 27.23
N PHE A 80 2.27 11.90 28.43
CA PHE A 80 3.72 11.95 28.65
C PHE A 80 4.44 10.66 28.22
N SER A 81 3.74 9.52 28.21
CA SER A 81 4.31 8.21 27.90
C SER A 81 4.41 7.91 26.39
N TYR A 82 3.63 8.61 25.56
CA TYR A 82 3.54 8.39 24.11
C TYR A 82 4.89 8.47 23.36
N PRO A 83 5.75 9.49 23.58
CA PRO A 83 7.03 9.60 22.87
C PRO A 83 7.98 8.43 23.15
N TRP A 84 7.77 7.68 24.23
CA TRP A 84 8.64 6.58 24.65
C TRP A 84 8.19 5.21 24.13
N ILE A 85 6.92 5.11 23.71
CA ILE A 85 6.30 3.88 23.21
C ILE A 85 6.44 3.77 21.69
N MET A 86 6.40 4.88 20.97
CA MET A 86 6.44 4.89 19.51
C MET A 86 7.85 4.63 18.96
N THR A 87 7.97 3.63 18.09
CA THR A 87 9.22 3.27 17.40
C THR A 87 9.07 3.18 15.89
N GLN A 88 7.83 3.10 15.39
CA GLN A 88 7.49 3.00 13.96
C GLN A 88 6.36 3.97 13.61
N ASP A 89 6.41 4.54 12.41
CA ASP A 89 5.41 5.47 11.84
C ASP A 89 4.61 4.84 10.68
N ARG A 90 4.93 3.59 10.31
CA ARG A 90 4.35 2.85 9.19
C ARG A 90 3.74 1.55 9.66
N GLY A 91 2.55 1.23 9.13
CA GLY A 91 1.93 -0.08 9.32
C GLY A 91 2.80 -1.23 8.77
N LEU A 92 2.63 -2.42 9.33
CA LEU A 92 3.43 -3.62 9.01
C LEU A 92 3.51 -3.89 7.50
N ARG A 93 2.40 -3.78 6.75
CA ARG A 93 2.42 -3.99 5.30
C ARG A 93 3.35 -3.01 4.58
N SER A 94 3.28 -1.73 4.92
CA SER A 94 4.14 -0.70 4.33
C SER A 94 5.62 -0.92 4.66
N GLN A 95 5.95 -1.40 5.88
CA GLN A 95 7.31 -1.78 6.23
C GLN A 95 7.83 -2.93 5.34
N LEU A 96 7.01 -3.95 5.11
CA LEU A 96 7.35 -5.08 4.22
C LEU A 96 7.55 -4.60 2.78
N ASP A 97 6.67 -3.72 2.28
CA ASP A 97 6.77 -3.19 0.92
C ASP A 97 8.04 -2.32 0.72
N ALA A 98 8.45 -1.58 1.76
CA ALA A 98 9.70 -0.80 1.78
C ALA A 98 10.97 -1.68 1.73
N GLY A 99 10.86 -2.95 2.14
CA GLY A 99 11.94 -3.94 2.08
C GLY A 99 12.33 -4.58 3.40
N VAL A 100 11.66 -4.23 4.51
CA VAL A 100 11.88 -4.83 5.84
C VAL A 100 11.60 -6.33 5.78
N ARG A 101 12.51 -7.13 6.32
CA ARG A 101 12.37 -8.60 6.40
C ARG A 101 12.71 -9.18 7.77
N ALA A 102 13.07 -8.35 8.73
CA ALA A 102 13.24 -8.75 10.12
C ALA A 102 12.27 -7.96 11.02
N LEU A 103 11.44 -8.67 11.78
CA LEU A 103 10.39 -8.08 12.61
C LEU A 103 10.65 -8.41 14.08
N ASP A 104 10.58 -7.40 14.94
CA ASP A 104 10.62 -7.54 16.39
C ASP A 104 9.19 -7.51 16.93
N ILE A 105 8.63 -8.69 17.15
CA ILE A 105 7.24 -8.89 17.58
C ILE A 105 7.22 -9.19 19.08
N ARG A 106 6.69 -8.23 19.85
CA ARG A 106 6.67 -8.27 21.30
C ARG A 106 5.24 -8.47 21.79
N ALA A 107 5.01 -9.59 22.47
CA ALA A 107 3.69 -10.05 22.83
C ALA A 107 3.48 -10.09 24.35
N ARG A 108 2.36 -9.56 24.82
CA ARG A 108 1.82 -9.95 26.12
C ARG A 108 0.94 -11.18 25.94
N HIS A 109 1.05 -12.12 26.88
CA HIS A 109 0.23 -13.31 26.87
C HIS A 109 -1.04 -13.08 27.69
N TYR A 110 -2.15 -12.86 27.00
CA TYR A 110 -3.42 -12.46 27.60
C TYR A 110 -4.54 -13.37 27.12
N GLY A 111 -5.28 -14.03 28.01
CA GLY A 111 -6.44 -14.83 27.61
C GLY A 111 -6.09 -15.96 26.65
N ASP A 112 -4.92 -16.60 26.82
CA ASP A 112 -4.38 -17.60 25.90
C ASP A 112 -4.20 -17.07 24.46
N ARG A 113 -3.99 -15.76 24.29
CA ARG A 113 -3.72 -15.09 23.03
C ARG A 113 -2.50 -14.18 23.16
N PHE A 114 -1.94 -13.77 22.04
CA PHE A 114 -0.82 -12.84 21.99
C PHE A 114 -1.28 -11.47 21.51
N THR A 115 -1.32 -10.51 22.43
CA THR A 115 -1.57 -9.09 22.14
C THR A 115 -0.22 -8.40 21.94
N MET A 116 -0.12 -7.46 21.00
CA MET A 116 1.12 -6.72 20.72
C MET A 116 1.31 -5.61 21.74
N HIS A 117 2.51 -5.54 22.31
CA HIS A 117 2.83 -4.63 23.40
C HIS A 117 4.21 -3.99 23.22
N HIS A 118 4.37 -2.82 23.81
CA HIS A 118 5.66 -2.25 24.16
C HIS A 118 5.58 -1.89 25.65
N ALA A 119 6.39 -2.57 26.48
CA ALA A 119 6.22 -2.61 27.92
C ALA A 119 4.78 -3.07 28.30
N ASP A 120 4.09 -2.32 29.16
CA ASP A 120 2.72 -2.58 29.57
C ASP A 120 1.67 -2.05 28.58
N ALA A 121 2.05 -1.17 27.65
CA ALA A 121 1.13 -0.56 26.69
C ALA A 121 0.69 -1.55 25.60
N TYR A 122 -0.63 -1.70 25.44
CA TYR A 122 -1.24 -2.46 24.36
C TYR A 122 -1.26 -1.63 23.07
N LEU A 123 -0.77 -2.20 21.97
CA LEU A 123 -0.58 -1.50 20.69
C LEU A 123 -1.79 -1.58 19.75
N ASN A 124 -2.97 -1.90 20.29
CA ASN A 124 -4.20 -2.10 19.52
C ASN A 124 -4.06 -3.11 18.35
N SER A 125 -3.21 -4.13 18.53
CA SER A 125 -2.95 -5.16 17.54
C SER A 125 -2.63 -6.50 18.20
N ASN A 126 -2.88 -7.60 17.50
CA ASN A 126 -2.68 -8.96 17.97
C ASN A 126 -1.74 -9.74 17.04
N PHE A 127 -1.21 -10.86 17.52
CA PHE A 127 -0.35 -11.71 16.72
C PHE A 127 -1.07 -12.30 15.49
N ASP A 128 -2.39 -12.47 15.58
CA ASP A 128 -3.24 -12.83 14.44
C ASP A 128 -3.11 -11.81 13.29
N ASP A 129 -3.10 -10.51 13.58
CA ASP A 129 -2.97 -9.44 12.58
C ASP A 129 -1.58 -9.47 11.92
N VAL A 130 -0.54 -9.71 12.73
CA VAL A 130 0.84 -9.87 12.26
C VAL A 130 0.95 -11.06 11.32
N LEU A 131 0.50 -12.24 11.74
CA LEU A 131 0.58 -13.46 10.95
C LEU A 131 -0.24 -13.36 9.66
N GLN A 132 -1.45 -12.80 9.71
CA GLN A 132 -2.27 -12.59 8.50
C GLN A 132 -1.57 -11.68 7.49
N THR A 133 -1.02 -10.55 7.95
CA THR A 133 -0.32 -9.59 7.09
C THR A 133 0.93 -10.21 6.46
N VAL A 134 1.77 -10.89 7.27
CA VAL A 134 3.00 -11.52 6.79
C VAL A 134 2.70 -12.68 5.84
N VAL A 135 1.72 -13.51 6.14
CA VAL A 135 1.32 -14.62 5.25
C VAL A 135 0.78 -14.10 3.93
N GLN A 136 -0.01 -13.02 3.95
CA GLN A 136 -0.49 -12.41 2.71
C GLN A 136 0.68 -11.87 1.87
N PHE A 137 1.63 -11.18 2.51
CA PHE A 137 2.85 -10.72 1.85
C PHE A 137 3.65 -11.88 1.23
N LEU A 138 3.88 -12.97 1.98
CA LEU A 138 4.63 -14.13 1.48
C LEU A 138 3.90 -14.90 0.37
N LYS A 139 2.56 -14.85 0.30
CA LYS A 139 1.80 -15.39 -0.83
C LYS A 139 1.99 -14.57 -2.10
N GLU A 140 2.06 -13.25 -1.96
CA GLU A 140 2.27 -12.31 -3.07
C GLU A 140 3.75 -12.28 -3.53
N HIS A 141 4.67 -12.49 -2.58
CA HIS A 141 6.12 -12.42 -2.77
C HIS A 141 6.79 -13.73 -2.30
N PRO A 142 6.53 -14.88 -2.97
CA PRO A 142 6.96 -16.20 -2.51
C PRO A 142 8.47 -16.41 -2.54
N THR A 143 9.22 -15.49 -3.15
CA THR A 143 10.68 -15.49 -3.12
C THR A 143 11.23 -14.91 -1.81
N GLU A 144 10.44 -14.22 -1.01
CA GLU A 144 10.93 -13.56 0.20
C GLU A 144 10.88 -14.50 1.41
N THR A 145 11.61 -14.16 2.47
CA THR A 145 11.46 -14.81 3.79
C THR A 145 11.45 -13.74 4.88
N ILE A 146 10.76 -14.01 5.98
CA ILE A 146 10.68 -13.09 7.12
C ILE A 146 11.38 -13.71 8.33
N LEU A 147 12.31 -12.99 8.94
CA LEU A 147 12.83 -13.30 10.26
C LEU A 147 11.92 -12.62 11.28
N MET A 148 11.33 -13.37 12.19
CA MET A 148 10.38 -12.83 13.17
C MET A 148 10.84 -13.21 14.57
N ARG A 149 11.37 -12.24 15.31
CA ARG A 149 11.57 -12.39 16.75
C ARG A 149 10.21 -12.36 17.42
N VAL A 150 9.93 -13.37 18.23
CA VAL A 150 8.75 -13.41 19.09
C VAL A 150 9.24 -13.39 20.53
N LYS A 151 8.89 -12.34 21.27
CA LYS A 151 9.31 -12.14 22.66
C LYS A 151 8.09 -11.97 23.56
N GLN A 152 8.14 -12.54 24.76
CA GLN A 152 7.19 -12.21 25.81
C GLN A 152 7.54 -10.83 26.42
N GLU A 153 6.67 -9.85 26.24
CA GLU A 153 6.93 -8.45 26.60
C GLU A 153 6.56 -8.11 28.03
N HIS A 154 5.39 -8.59 28.46
CA HIS A 154 4.82 -8.27 29.75
C HIS A 154 4.34 -9.52 30.48
N LEU A 155 4.14 -9.40 31.80
CA LEU A 155 3.55 -10.44 32.64
C LEU A 155 2.24 -10.97 32.03
N PRO A 156 2.08 -12.30 32.00
CA PRO A 156 0.89 -12.95 31.46
C PRO A 156 -0.32 -12.68 32.36
N GLU A 157 -1.53 -12.67 31.77
CA GLU A 157 -2.78 -12.50 32.51
C GLU A 157 -3.89 -13.37 31.92
N ALA A 158 -4.71 -13.97 32.79
CA ALA A 158 -5.84 -14.81 32.39
C ALA A 158 -5.45 -15.96 31.43
N THR A 159 -4.30 -16.61 31.66
CA THR A 159 -3.78 -17.70 30.82
C THR A 159 -3.99 -19.06 31.47
N THR A 160 -4.31 -20.07 30.67
CA THR A 160 -4.41 -21.47 31.08
C THR A 160 -3.32 -22.35 30.45
N ARG A 161 -2.65 -21.84 29.41
CA ARG A 161 -1.48 -22.45 28.78
C ARG A 161 -0.22 -21.61 29.01
N SER A 162 0.95 -22.23 28.82
CA SER A 162 2.22 -21.52 28.78
C SER A 162 2.37 -20.70 27.49
N PHE A 163 3.28 -19.71 27.49
CA PHE A 163 3.58 -18.91 26.29
C PHE A 163 3.94 -19.81 25.10
N ILE A 164 4.78 -20.83 25.33
CA ILE A 164 5.20 -21.76 24.28
C ILE A 164 4.06 -22.62 23.74
N GLU A 165 3.13 -23.08 24.59
CA GLU A 165 1.95 -23.82 24.15
C GLU A 165 1.00 -22.93 23.33
N THR A 166 0.89 -21.65 23.68
CA THR A 166 0.18 -20.64 22.88
C THR A 166 0.80 -20.43 21.52
N PHE A 167 2.12 -20.26 21.48
CA PHE A 167 2.85 -20.12 20.22
C PHE A 167 2.70 -21.36 19.33
N ARG A 168 2.85 -22.56 19.90
CA ARG A 168 2.65 -23.83 19.18
C ARG A 168 1.25 -23.91 18.58
N TRP A 169 0.23 -23.52 19.35
CA TRP A 169 -1.13 -23.48 18.84
C TRP A 169 -1.28 -22.55 17.64
N TYR A 170 -0.66 -21.34 17.65
CA TYR A 170 -0.61 -20.47 16.47
C TYR A 170 0.10 -21.15 15.29
N ARG A 171 1.31 -21.67 15.53
CA ARG A 171 2.10 -22.35 14.49
C ARG A 171 1.33 -23.48 13.82
N ASP A 172 0.64 -24.30 14.59
CA ASP A 172 0.01 -25.53 14.10
C ASP A 172 -1.37 -25.29 13.45
N GLN A 173 -1.89 -24.06 13.48
CA GLN A 173 -3.12 -23.75 12.77
C GLN A 173 -2.96 -23.96 11.27
N ALA A 174 -4.03 -24.45 10.63
CA ALA A 174 -4.06 -24.70 9.19
C ALA A 174 -3.70 -23.45 8.35
N ALA A 175 -3.99 -22.24 8.85
CA ALA A 175 -3.67 -20.99 8.17
C ALA A 175 -2.17 -20.65 8.15
N TYR A 176 -1.38 -21.17 9.11
CA TYR A 176 -0.02 -20.70 9.38
C TYR A 176 1.05 -21.80 9.31
N LYS A 177 0.68 -23.07 9.52
CA LYS A 177 1.60 -24.21 9.59
C LYS A 177 2.54 -24.37 8.39
N ASP A 178 2.08 -23.99 7.20
CA ASP A 178 2.87 -24.12 5.97
C ASP A 178 3.79 -22.91 5.73
N PHE A 179 3.51 -21.80 6.44
CA PHE A 179 4.27 -20.55 6.37
C PHE A 179 5.29 -20.42 7.50
N ILE A 180 5.09 -21.01 8.67
CA ILE A 180 6.09 -20.95 9.75
C ILE A 180 7.07 -22.11 9.58
N TRP A 181 8.36 -21.78 9.44
CA TRP A 181 9.41 -22.78 9.27
C TRP A 181 9.64 -23.57 10.57
N GLY A 182 9.63 -24.90 10.46
CA GLY A 182 9.75 -25.80 11.62
C GLY A 182 11.17 -26.29 11.95
N GLY A 183 12.21 -25.73 11.32
CA GLY A 183 13.60 -26.09 11.62
C GLY A 183 14.13 -25.40 12.87
N ASN A 184 15.34 -25.76 13.30
CA ASN A 184 15.95 -25.30 14.56
C ASN A 184 17.44 -24.89 14.42
N PHE A 185 17.83 -24.47 13.21
CA PHE A 185 19.18 -24.08 12.85
C PHE A 185 19.14 -22.82 11.98
N ILE A 186 20.29 -22.32 11.52
CA ILE A 186 20.36 -21.19 10.58
C ILE A 186 20.19 -21.72 9.14
N PRO A 187 19.08 -21.46 8.45
CA PRO A 187 18.78 -22.06 7.14
C PRO A 187 19.44 -21.34 5.96
N ALA A 188 19.54 -22.04 4.84
CA ALA A 188 19.72 -21.41 3.52
C ALA A 188 18.38 -20.90 2.98
N LEU A 189 18.42 -19.87 2.11
CA LEU A 189 17.20 -19.28 1.53
C LEU A 189 16.29 -20.32 0.88
N ARG A 190 16.83 -21.32 0.18
CA ARG A 190 16.05 -22.42 -0.45
C ARG A 190 15.07 -23.13 0.49
N GLU A 191 15.35 -23.13 1.79
CA GLU A 191 14.55 -23.83 2.80
C GLU A 191 13.40 -22.97 3.34
N VAL A 192 13.52 -21.65 3.21
CA VAL A 192 12.71 -20.65 3.92
C VAL A 192 12.08 -19.56 3.06
N ARG A 193 12.34 -19.52 1.75
CA ARG A 193 11.53 -18.70 0.83
C ARG A 193 10.05 -19.07 0.96
N GLY A 194 9.20 -18.05 1.02
CA GLY A 194 7.76 -18.15 1.30
C GLY A 194 7.44 -18.43 2.78
N LYS A 195 8.42 -18.38 3.69
CA LYS A 195 8.24 -18.74 5.10
C LYS A 195 8.74 -17.69 6.09
N ILE A 196 8.22 -17.82 7.31
CA ILE A 196 8.61 -17.11 8.51
C ILE A 196 9.61 -17.97 9.29
N VAL A 197 10.81 -17.44 9.49
CA VAL A 197 11.85 -18.00 10.37
C VAL A 197 11.74 -17.33 11.72
N ILE A 198 11.42 -18.10 12.75
CA ILE A 198 11.29 -17.57 14.11
C ILE A 198 12.68 -17.33 14.69
N LEU A 199 12.88 -16.18 15.32
CA LEU A 199 14.01 -15.94 16.23
C LEU A 199 13.47 -16.20 17.64
N ASP A 200 13.87 -17.33 18.20
CA ASP A 200 13.29 -17.94 19.39
C ASP A 200 13.84 -17.26 20.66
N ASP A 201 13.14 -16.21 21.10
CA ASP A 201 13.43 -15.42 22.31
C ASP A 201 12.43 -15.72 23.44
N PHE A 202 12.10 -17.00 23.62
CA PHE A 202 11.33 -17.49 24.76
C PHE A 202 11.87 -18.83 25.29
N SER A 203 11.65 -19.10 26.58
CA SER A 203 12.15 -20.32 27.23
C SER A 203 11.43 -21.58 26.70
N GLY A 204 12.20 -22.63 26.35
CA GLY A 204 11.66 -23.96 26.02
C GLY A 204 11.41 -24.23 24.53
N GLY A 205 11.91 -23.38 23.64
CA GLY A 205 11.75 -23.51 22.20
C GLY A 205 12.98 -24.09 21.46
N ALA A 206 12.70 -24.89 20.44
CA ALA A 206 13.63 -25.26 19.37
C ALA A 206 13.01 -24.82 18.04
N TYR A 207 12.40 -23.63 18.01
CA TYR A 207 11.56 -23.17 16.91
C TYR A 207 12.26 -22.04 16.16
N GLY A 208 12.94 -22.40 15.09
CA GLY A 208 13.76 -21.49 14.31
C GLY A 208 15.16 -21.31 14.91
N ILE A 209 15.65 -20.07 14.90
CA ILE A 209 17.02 -19.74 15.31
C ILE A 209 16.99 -19.33 16.78
N SER A 210 17.73 -20.03 17.63
CA SER A 210 17.82 -19.70 19.06
C SER A 210 18.38 -18.30 19.27
N TRP A 211 17.66 -17.44 20.00
CA TRP A 211 18.12 -16.08 20.30
C TRP A 211 19.47 -16.05 21.02
N GLY A 212 19.70 -16.99 21.94
CA GLY A 212 20.97 -17.11 22.66
C GLY A 212 22.19 -17.52 21.80
N SER A 213 21.97 -17.95 20.56
CA SER A 213 23.06 -18.28 19.61
C SER A 213 23.50 -17.10 18.74
N ILE A 214 22.77 -15.98 18.80
CA ILE A 214 22.96 -14.81 17.94
C ILE A 214 24.07 -13.91 18.49
N GLN A 215 24.87 -13.35 17.58
CA GLN A 215 25.82 -12.28 17.90
C GLN A 215 25.06 -10.95 18.04
N LEU A 216 24.77 -10.57 19.28
CA LEU A 216 23.84 -9.48 19.60
C LEU A 216 24.54 -8.19 20.03
N GLN A 217 24.00 -7.04 19.58
CA GLN A 217 24.16 -5.74 20.22
C GLN A 217 22.77 -5.19 20.48
N ASP A 218 22.44 -5.00 21.76
CA ASP A 218 21.15 -4.48 22.22
C ASP A 218 21.33 -3.54 23.43
N ASN A 219 22.30 -2.62 23.34
CA ASN A 219 22.45 -1.54 24.33
C ASN A 219 21.32 -0.51 24.10
N TYR A 220 20.13 -0.80 24.60
CA TYR A 220 18.93 0.01 24.40
C TYR A 220 18.87 1.27 25.28
N ASN A 221 19.68 1.34 26.36
CA ASN A 221 19.78 2.50 27.26
C ASN A 221 21.25 2.95 27.41
N PRO A 222 21.84 3.51 26.34
CA PRO A 222 23.25 3.93 26.30
C PRO A 222 23.49 5.22 27.09
N ASP A 223 24.71 5.43 27.59
CA ASP A 223 25.11 6.67 28.27
C ASP A 223 25.06 7.91 27.35
N SER A 224 25.23 7.71 26.03
CA SER A 224 25.16 8.76 25.03
C SER A 224 24.80 8.22 23.65
N LYS A 225 24.36 9.10 22.74
CA LYS A 225 24.15 8.75 21.33
C LYS A 225 25.44 8.32 20.64
N ASP A 226 26.59 8.84 21.06
CA ASP A 226 27.90 8.44 20.55
C ASP A 226 28.25 7.01 20.98
N GLN A 227 28.01 6.66 22.26
CA GLN A 227 28.17 5.29 22.73
C GLN A 227 27.28 4.32 21.95
N LYS A 228 26.01 4.68 21.71
CA LYS A 228 25.10 3.85 20.91
C LYS A 228 25.64 3.62 19.50
N TRP A 229 26.11 4.68 18.86
CA TRP A 229 26.69 4.58 17.53
C TRP A 229 27.96 3.74 17.52
N ASP A 230 28.83 3.88 18.52
CA ASP A 230 30.06 3.10 18.63
C ASP A 230 29.76 1.60 18.82
N ASP A 231 28.78 1.25 19.66
CA ASP A 231 28.32 -0.13 19.86
C ASP A 231 27.74 -0.72 18.56
N ALA A 232 26.88 0.04 17.89
CA ALA A 232 26.28 -0.36 16.61
C ALA A 232 27.34 -0.55 15.52
N ARG A 233 28.25 0.42 15.36
CA ARG A 233 29.36 0.35 14.40
C ARG A 233 30.26 -0.84 14.67
N ALA A 234 30.60 -1.10 15.93
CA ALA A 234 31.46 -2.23 16.30
C ALA A 234 30.85 -3.58 15.90
N LEU A 235 29.53 -3.75 16.01
CA LEU A 235 28.88 -4.98 15.52
C LEU A 235 28.76 -5.02 13.99
N ILE A 236 28.55 -3.88 13.31
CA ILE A 236 28.62 -3.79 11.83
C ILE A 236 30.00 -4.23 11.35
N ASP A 237 31.08 -3.75 11.95
CA ASP A 237 32.45 -4.09 11.55
C ASP A 237 32.75 -5.57 11.78
N ARG A 238 32.28 -6.12 12.91
CA ARG A 238 32.35 -7.56 13.19
C ARG A 238 31.56 -8.39 12.19
N ALA A 239 30.36 -7.97 11.81
CA ALA A 239 29.58 -8.66 10.78
C ALA A 239 30.27 -8.56 9.40
N SER A 240 30.84 -7.40 9.06
CA SER A 240 31.50 -7.14 7.78
C SER A 240 32.70 -8.07 7.52
N GLY A 241 33.47 -8.42 8.56
CA GLY A 241 34.63 -9.32 8.47
C GLY A 241 34.45 -10.71 9.10
N GLY A 242 33.30 -10.99 9.71
CA GLY A 242 33.07 -12.19 10.52
C GLY A 242 32.58 -13.40 9.71
N ASP A 243 32.34 -14.50 10.44
CA ASP A 243 31.85 -15.78 9.87
C ASP A 243 30.46 -15.61 9.22
N LEU A 244 30.28 -16.21 8.04
CA LEU A 244 29.01 -16.23 7.29
C LEU A 244 27.98 -17.21 7.87
N GLY A 245 28.40 -18.11 8.77
CA GLY A 245 27.53 -18.99 9.54
C GLY A 245 26.94 -18.35 10.81
N ASN A 246 27.50 -17.24 11.28
CA ASN A 246 27.00 -16.54 12.46
C ASN A 246 25.93 -15.52 12.09
N LEU A 247 24.76 -15.59 12.73
CA LEU A 247 23.74 -14.56 12.62
C LEU A 247 24.09 -13.40 13.56
N TYR A 248 24.18 -12.20 12.99
CA TYR A 248 24.40 -10.95 13.72
C TYR A 248 23.08 -10.18 13.76
N VAL A 249 22.65 -9.73 14.93
CA VAL A 249 21.49 -8.85 15.11
C VAL A 249 21.93 -7.62 15.89
N ASN A 250 21.70 -6.46 15.30
CA ASN A 250 22.23 -5.19 15.78
C ASN A 250 21.10 -4.17 15.89
N PHE A 251 20.77 -3.78 17.12
CA PHE A 251 19.75 -2.76 17.37
C PHE A 251 20.38 -1.36 17.26
N LEU A 252 19.88 -0.56 16.32
CA LEU A 252 20.15 0.88 16.27
C LEU A 252 19.23 1.66 17.22
N SER A 253 18.10 1.06 17.60
CA SER A 253 17.10 1.61 18.52
C SER A 253 17.63 1.81 19.94
N GLY A 254 17.04 2.75 20.66
CA GLY A 254 17.35 3.02 22.06
C GLY A 254 16.79 4.35 22.54
N TYR A 255 16.96 4.63 23.83
CA TYR A 255 16.49 5.85 24.47
C TYR A 255 17.45 6.30 25.58
N ILE A 256 17.33 7.56 26.02
CA ILE A 256 18.03 8.12 27.17
C ILE A 256 17.02 8.98 27.93
N ILE A 257 16.56 8.55 29.10
CA ILE A 257 15.60 9.35 29.89
C ILE A 257 16.32 10.52 30.56
N PRO A 258 15.75 11.75 30.56
CA PRO A 258 14.58 12.23 29.81
C PRO A 258 14.95 12.90 28.47
N PHE A 259 16.20 12.80 28.01
CA PHE A 259 16.79 13.66 26.97
C PHE A 259 16.65 13.14 25.53
N SER A 260 16.38 11.85 25.34
CA SER A 260 16.33 11.22 24.01
C SER A 260 15.29 10.11 23.99
N SER A 261 14.10 10.42 23.47
CA SER A 261 13.10 9.44 23.05
C SER A 261 13.63 8.60 21.86
N PRO A 262 12.97 7.47 21.53
CA PRO A 262 13.29 6.64 20.36
C PRO A 262 13.41 7.44 19.05
N ASP A 263 12.51 8.38 18.76
CA ASP A 263 12.57 9.20 17.55
C ASP A 263 13.82 10.11 17.52
N VAL A 264 14.19 10.68 18.67
CA VAL A 264 15.35 11.55 18.85
C VAL A 264 16.67 10.75 18.80
N MET A 265 16.63 9.47 19.17
CA MET A 265 17.74 8.53 18.98
C MET A 265 17.86 8.15 17.49
N ALA A 266 16.77 7.69 16.87
CA ALA A 266 16.73 7.29 15.46
C ALA A 266 17.19 8.40 14.51
N SER A 267 16.73 9.64 14.75
CA SER A 267 17.13 10.83 13.98
C SER A 267 18.63 11.15 14.06
N ASN A 268 19.35 10.55 15.01
CA ASN A 268 20.81 10.65 15.12
C ASN A 268 21.54 9.42 14.59
N ILE A 269 21.09 8.22 14.96
CA ILE A 269 21.78 6.96 14.67
C ILE A 269 21.54 6.50 13.22
N ASN A 270 20.32 6.63 12.68
CA ASN A 270 19.99 6.18 11.32
C ASN A 270 20.81 6.93 10.24
N PRO A 271 20.96 8.28 10.28
CA PRO A 271 21.82 8.98 9.33
C PRO A 271 23.30 8.59 9.42
N ARG A 272 23.81 8.29 10.62
CA ARG A 272 25.19 7.82 10.81
C ARG A 272 25.38 6.44 10.18
N ALA A 273 24.42 5.53 10.39
CA ALA A 273 24.40 4.22 9.74
C ALA A 273 24.38 4.38 8.22
N LEU A 274 23.45 5.19 7.68
CA LEU A 274 23.35 5.45 6.24
C LEU A 274 24.66 5.97 5.65
N GLY A 275 25.28 6.97 6.28
CA GLY A 275 26.58 7.50 5.88
C GLY A 275 27.67 6.42 5.87
N TYR A 276 27.75 5.64 6.95
CA TYR A 276 28.72 4.55 7.09
C TYR A 276 28.59 3.50 5.98
N LEU A 277 27.36 3.08 5.67
CA LEU A 277 27.10 2.08 4.62
C LEU A 277 27.37 2.66 3.22
N THR A 278 26.93 3.89 2.95
CA THR A 278 27.04 4.51 1.62
C THR A 278 28.45 4.96 1.26
N GLU A 279 29.32 5.18 2.25
CA GLU A 279 30.76 5.38 2.08
C GLU A 279 31.53 4.07 1.80
N GLY A 280 30.85 2.92 1.79
CA GLY A 280 31.45 1.62 1.48
C GLY A 280 32.29 1.05 2.63
N ARG A 281 32.06 1.48 3.87
CA ARG A 281 32.82 1.02 5.05
C ARG A 281 32.38 -0.35 5.58
N ALA A 282 31.24 -0.87 5.12
CA ALA A 282 30.73 -2.18 5.48
C ALA A 282 30.47 -3.05 4.25
N ARG A 283 30.68 -4.36 4.38
CA ARG A 283 30.38 -5.38 3.35
C ARG A 283 29.17 -6.24 3.70
N ARG A 284 28.87 -6.37 5.00
CA ARG A 284 27.72 -7.09 5.55
C ARG A 284 27.36 -6.47 6.89
N THR A 285 26.07 -6.31 7.19
CA THR A 285 25.60 -5.78 8.49
C THR A 285 25.02 -6.86 9.40
N GLY A 286 24.63 -8.01 8.86
CA GLY A 286 23.66 -8.87 9.53
C GLY A 286 22.27 -8.21 9.52
N VAL A 287 21.45 -8.53 10.51
CA VAL A 287 20.17 -7.85 10.72
C VAL A 287 20.39 -6.51 11.42
N LEU A 288 19.94 -5.41 10.83
CA LEU A 288 19.88 -4.10 11.49
C LEU A 288 18.44 -3.84 11.92
N MET A 289 18.17 -3.86 13.23
CA MET A 289 16.87 -3.51 13.81
C MET A 289 16.83 -2.01 14.08
N MET A 290 15.86 -1.31 13.49
CA MET A 290 15.82 0.16 13.46
C MET A 290 14.48 0.71 13.95
N ASP A 291 14.52 1.86 14.63
CA ASP A 291 13.36 2.72 14.84
C ASP A 291 13.24 3.67 13.64
N PHE A 292 12.04 3.89 13.12
CA PHE A 292 11.75 4.84 12.03
C PHE A 292 12.76 4.81 10.86
N PRO A 293 13.07 3.64 10.26
CA PRO A 293 14.07 3.58 9.20
C PRO A 293 13.60 4.36 7.96
N SER A 294 14.49 5.18 7.39
CA SER A 294 14.24 5.81 6.09
C SER A 294 14.39 4.79 4.95
N GLU A 295 13.70 5.04 3.85
CA GLU A 295 13.81 4.25 2.62
C GLU A 295 15.27 4.14 2.14
N ASP A 296 16.04 5.23 2.22
CA ASP A 296 17.46 5.26 1.85
C ASP A 296 18.31 4.32 2.72
N LEU A 297 18.03 4.24 4.02
CA LEU A 297 18.74 3.34 4.93
C LEU A 297 18.36 1.88 4.66
N ILE A 298 17.07 1.60 4.43
CA ILE A 298 16.60 0.26 4.03
C ILE A 298 17.31 -0.16 2.74
N GLN A 299 17.32 0.71 1.73
CA GLN A 299 18.00 0.47 0.45
C GLN A 299 19.51 0.25 0.62
N ALA A 300 20.17 1.03 1.49
CA ALA A 300 21.59 0.89 1.74
C ALA A 300 21.95 -0.47 2.37
N VAL A 301 21.10 -0.97 3.28
CA VAL A 301 21.27 -2.32 3.86
C VAL A 301 21.05 -3.40 2.79
N ILE A 302 19.97 -3.30 2.01
CA ILE A 302 19.65 -4.26 0.94
C ILE A 302 20.79 -4.34 -0.09
N ALA A 303 21.39 -3.20 -0.46
CA ALA A 303 22.44 -3.10 -1.46
C ALA A 303 23.75 -3.84 -1.10
N LEU A 304 23.95 -4.21 0.17
CA LEU A 304 25.12 -4.98 0.62
C LEU A 304 25.01 -6.48 0.29
N ASN A 305 23.81 -6.97 -0.03
CA ASN A 305 23.62 -8.39 -0.27
C ASN A 305 24.25 -8.82 -1.58
N PRO A 306 24.90 -10.01 -1.60
CA PRO A 306 25.42 -10.58 -2.84
C PRO A 306 24.26 -10.87 -3.78
N GLN A 307 24.08 -10.00 -4.77
CA GLN A 307 23.15 -10.26 -5.85
C GLN A 307 23.70 -11.45 -6.63
N GLY A 308 22.91 -12.52 -6.69
CA GLY A 308 23.24 -13.72 -7.43
C GLY A 308 23.30 -13.43 -8.92
N LEU A 309 24.02 -14.29 -9.64
CA LEU A 309 23.88 -14.31 -11.09
C LEU A 309 22.44 -14.70 -11.42
N ILE A 310 21.87 -14.01 -12.37
CA ILE A 310 20.60 -14.37 -12.97
C ILE A 310 20.72 -15.81 -13.50
N PRO A 311 19.75 -16.73 -13.21
CA PRO A 311 19.84 -18.13 -13.61
C PRO A 311 20.18 -18.26 -15.11
N ARG A 312 21.20 -19.06 -15.44
CA ARG A 312 21.54 -19.33 -16.85
C ARG A 312 20.39 -20.08 -17.52
N PRO A 313 20.10 -19.83 -18.82
CA PRO A 313 19.10 -20.60 -19.53
C PRO A 313 19.47 -22.09 -19.48
N VAL A 314 18.50 -22.95 -19.20
CA VAL A 314 18.67 -24.40 -19.33
C VAL A 314 19.04 -24.70 -20.78
N ARG A 315 20.20 -25.33 -21.02
CA ARG A 315 20.61 -25.75 -22.37
C ARG A 315 19.53 -26.67 -22.96
N GLY A 316 18.90 -26.24 -24.05
CA GLY A 316 17.89 -27.02 -24.77
C GLY A 316 16.45 -26.48 -24.70
N ALA A 317 16.19 -25.39 -23.99
CA ALA A 317 14.90 -24.72 -24.09
C ALA A 317 14.78 -23.99 -25.44
N THR A 318 13.88 -24.43 -26.31
CA THR A 318 13.46 -23.67 -27.49
C THR A 318 12.79 -22.38 -27.01
N VAL A 319 13.45 -21.24 -27.19
CA VAL A 319 12.89 -19.92 -26.92
C VAL A 319 11.84 -19.61 -27.98
N SER A 320 10.57 -19.71 -27.62
CA SER A 320 9.47 -19.21 -28.46
C SER A 320 9.57 -17.69 -28.61
N PRO A 321 9.44 -17.11 -29.80
CA PRO A 321 9.44 -15.66 -29.96
C PRO A 321 8.17 -15.05 -29.34
N GLY A 322 8.35 -14.19 -28.34
CA GLY A 322 7.33 -13.28 -27.81
C GLY A 322 6.99 -13.48 -26.32
N THR A 323 7.20 -12.43 -25.53
CA THR A 323 6.85 -12.23 -24.09
C THR A 323 7.75 -12.85 -23.01
N SER A 324 8.75 -13.67 -23.35
CA SER A 324 9.66 -14.28 -22.36
C SER A 324 10.77 -13.35 -21.87
N LEU A 325 11.16 -13.52 -20.60
CA LEU A 325 12.39 -12.96 -20.04
C LEU A 325 13.55 -13.93 -20.31
N ASP A 326 14.51 -13.49 -21.12
CA ASP A 326 15.73 -14.23 -21.42
C ASP A 326 16.78 -13.91 -20.35
N PHE A 327 16.88 -14.78 -19.35
CA PHE A 327 17.74 -14.61 -18.18
C PHE A 327 19.23 -14.88 -18.48
N GLY A 328 20.13 -14.06 -17.91
CA GLY A 328 21.58 -14.23 -18.00
C GLY A 328 22.19 -13.84 -19.35
N VAL A 329 21.50 -13.01 -20.13
CA VAL A 329 21.92 -12.60 -21.46
C VAL A 329 21.64 -11.11 -21.73
N ASP A 330 22.50 -10.50 -22.54
CA ASP A 330 22.43 -9.12 -22.98
C ASP A 330 22.49 -9.06 -24.51
N ARG A 331 21.55 -8.34 -25.16
CA ARG A 331 21.55 -8.13 -26.61
C ARG A 331 22.28 -6.83 -26.95
N ILE A 332 23.60 -6.85 -26.99
CA ILE A 332 24.44 -5.64 -27.09
C ILE A 332 24.13 -4.84 -28.37
N GLY A 333 23.90 -3.53 -28.22
CA GLY A 333 23.63 -2.60 -29.32
C GLY A 333 22.14 -2.37 -29.61
N GLY A 334 21.86 -1.49 -30.57
CA GLY A 334 20.50 -1.12 -30.99
C GLY A 334 19.74 -0.22 -30.00
N ASP A 335 20.39 0.20 -28.91
CA ASP A 335 19.80 1.04 -27.86
C ASP A 335 19.42 2.43 -28.39
N TYR A 336 18.17 2.83 -28.19
CA TYR A 336 17.72 4.19 -28.51
C TYR A 336 17.26 4.96 -27.28
N THR A 337 17.00 4.28 -26.16
CA THR A 337 16.78 4.92 -24.87
C THR A 337 17.20 4.00 -23.73
N ALA A 338 17.61 4.60 -22.62
CA ALA A 338 17.94 3.89 -21.40
C ALA A 338 17.53 4.73 -20.19
N PHE A 339 17.01 4.06 -19.15
CA PHE A 339 16.53 4.73 -17.94
C PHE A 339 16.70 3.82 -16.72
N SER A 340 16.81 4.42 -15.54
CA SER A 340 16.80 3.69 -14.28
C SER A 340 15.38 3.24 -13.95
N LEU A 341 15.24 2.04 -13.40
CA LEU A 341 13.96 1.55 -12.89
C LEU A 341 13.83 1.90 -11.41
N VAL A 342 12.61 2.25 -11.02
CA VAL A 342 12.24 2.49 -9.62
C VAL A 342 12.31 1.19 -8.82
N GLU A 343 11.83 0.08 -9.40
CA GLU A 343 11.97 -1.25 -8.83
C GLU A 343 12.93 -2.10 -9.66
N ALA A 344 13.70 -2.95 -8.98
CA ALA A 344 14.63 -3.87 -9.62
C ALA A 344 13.90 -5.07 -10.24
N ARG A 345 13.09 -4.84 -11.28
CA ARG A 345 12.26 -5.86 -11.95
C ARG A 345 12.44 -5.82 -13.49
N PRO A 346 13.05 -6.82 -14.15
CA PRO A 346 13.09 -6.95 -15.62
C PRO A 346 11.72 -6.93 -16.28
N GLU A 347 10.66 -7.32 -15.56
CA GLU A 347 9.28 -7.22 -16.01
C GLU A 347 8.90 -5.77 -16.36
N LEU A 348 9.40 -4.78 -15.60
CA LEU A 348 9.17 -3.37 -15.89
C LEU A 348 9.88 -2.94 -17.17
N CYS A 349 11.11 -3.42 -17.39
CA CYS A 349 11.84 -3.14 -18.62
C CYS A 349 11.17 -3.79 -19.85
N ARG A 350 10.69 -5.02 -19.69
CA ARG A 350 9.87 -5.72 -20.70
C ARG A 350 8.62 -4.92 -21.01
N ASN A 351 7.86 -4.51 -19.99
CA ASN A 351 6.61 -3.78 -20.18
C ASN A 351 6.85 -2.44 -20.89
N ALA A 352 7.92 -1.71 -20.54
CA ALA A 352 8.30 -0.49 -21.25
C ALA A 352 8.63 -0.73 -22.73
N CYS A 353 9.31 -1.85 -23.05
CA CYS A 353 9.54 -2.22 -24.44
C CYS A 353 8.24 -2.56 -25.17
N LEU A 354 7.35 -3.34 -24.54
CA LEU A 354 6.06 -3.70 -25.13
C LEU A 354 5.18 -2.45 -25.36
N ALA A 355 5.26 -1.47 -24.47
CA ALA A 355 4.55 -0.20 -24.58
C ALA A 355 5.05 0.69 -25.74
N ASP A 356 6.34 0.62 -26.06
CA ASP A 356 6.98 1.37 -27.15
C ASP A 356 7.09 0.55 -28.46
N ALA A 357 6.42 -0.60 -28.55
CA ALA A 357 6.29 -1.33 -29.80
C ALA A 357 5.41 -0.54 -30.81
N PRO A 358 5.70 -0.58 -32.13
CA PRO A 358 6.68 -1.45 -32.80
C PRO A 358 8.10 -0.89 -32.85
N ARG A 359 8.37 0.28 -32.25
CA ARG A 359 9.70 0.88 -32.26
C ARG A 359 10.68 0.06 -31.42
N CYS A 360 10.26 -0.34 -30.21
CA CYS A 360 11.03 -1.29 -29.42
C CYS A 360 10.90 -2.70 -30.00
N THR A 361 12.02 -3.28 -30.39
CA THR A 361 12.10 -4.65 -30.91
C THR A 361 12.76 -5.61 -29.91
N ALA A 362 13.51 -5.09 -28.94
CA ALA A 362 14.11 -5.83 -27.84
C ALA A 362 14.44 -4.91 -26.67
N PHE A 363 14.69 -5.49 -25.49
CA PHE A 363 15.17 -4.75 -24.32
C PHE A 363 16.28 -5.51 -23.60
N ASN A 364 17.08 -4.77 -22.82
CA ASN A 364 17.96 -5.32 -21.78
C ASN A 364 17.66 -4.64 -20.45
N TYR A 365 17.39 -5.43 -19.43
CA TYR A 365 17.41 -5.06 -18.03
C TYR A 365 18.76 -5.46 -17.45
N ILE A 366 19.38 -4.55 -16.72
CA ILE A 366 20.59 -4.81 -15.94
C ILE A 366 20.25 -4.60 -14.47
N GLN A 367 20.60 -5.59 -13.64
CA GLN A 367 20.29 -5.55 -12.21
C GLN A 367 20.99 -4.37 -11.50
N PRO A 368 20.48 -3.95 -10.33
CA PRO A 368 21.12 -2.91 -9.51
C PRO A 368 22.56 -3.28 -9.15
N GLY A 369 23.41 -2.27 -8.96
CA GLY A 369 24.79 -2.43 -8.52
C GLY A 369 25.80 -2.80 -9.61
N VAL A 370 25.36 -3.09 -10.84
CA VAL A 370 26.28 -3.37 -11.96
C VAL A 370 26.84 -2.09 -12.58
N PHE A 371 25.94 -1.16 -12.95
CA PHE A 371 26.30 0.13 -13.54
C PHE A 371 25.96 1.30 -12.62
N THR A 372 24.82 1.21 -11.95
CA THR A 372 24.25 2.25 -11.09
C THR A 372 23.64 1.59 -9.85
N ARG A 373 23.39 2.37 -8.80
CA ARG A 373 22.72 1.85 -7.59
C ARG A 373 21.31 1.32 -7.87
N GLN A 374 20.63 1.84 -8.90
CA GLN A 374 19.34 1.36 -9.39
C GLN A 374 19.51 0.42 -10.59
N ALA A 375 18.54 -0.48 -10.79
CA ALA A 375 18.46 -1.28 -12.00
C ALA A 375 18.31 -0.38 -13.24
N ARG A 376 18.83 -0.82 -14.39
CA ARG A 376 18.84 -0.02 -15.61
C ARG A 376 18.19 -0.77 -16.76
N CYS A 377 17.24 -0.13 -17.40
CA CYS A 377 16.57 -0.64 -18.59
C CYS A 377 17.11 0.03 -19.84
N PHE A 378 17.27 -0.74 -20.91
CA PHE A 378 17.71 -0.31 -22.23
C PHE A 378 16.71 -0.82 -23.26
N LEU A 379 16.06 0.08 -23.99
CA LEU A 379 15.14 -0.28 -25.07
C LEU A 379 15.85 -0.17 -26.41
N LYS A 380 15.59 -1.15 -27.29
CA LYS A 380 16.31 -1.35 -28.54
C LYS A 380 15.37 -1.33 -29.73
N GLN A 381 15.83 -0.79 -30.85
CA GLN A 381 15.09 -0.71 -32.10
C GLN A 381 15.84 -1.40 -33.24
N GLY A 382 15.13 -1.73 -34.31
CA GLY A 382 15.71 -2.43 -35.48
C GLY A 382 15.81 -3.94 -35.28
N THR A 383 16.68 -4.61 -36.03
CA THR A 383 16.84 -6.07 -35.90
C THR A 383 17.46 -6.41 -34.54
N PRO A 384 16.78 -7.19 -33.66
CA PRO A 384 17.33 -7.52 -32.36
C PRO A 384 18.70 -8.19 -32.46
N PRO A 385 19.74 -7.66 -31.77
CA PRO A 385 21.05 -8.30 -31.75
C PRO A 385 20.97 -9.72 -31.17
N PRO A 386 21.90 -10.61 -31.57
CA PRO A 386 22.02 -11.92 -30.94
C PRO A 386 22.34 -11.77 -29.44
N PRO A 387 21.81 -12.65 -28.58
CA PRO A 387 22.06 -12.57 -27.15
C PRO A 387 23.50 -12.99 -26.83
N VAL A 388 24.17 -12.20 -25.98
CA VAL A 388 25.50 -12.45 -25.42
C VAL A 388 25.35 -12.85 -23.97
N ALA A 389 26.09 -13.86 -23.50
CA ALA A 389 26.03 -14.30 -22.11
C ALA A 389 26.51 -13.20 -21.17
N THR A 390 25.59 -12.67 -20.36
CA THR A 390 25.83 -11.58 -19.43
C THR A 390 25.10 -11.90 -18.13
N PRO A 391 25.80 -12.43 -17.11
CA PRO A 391 25.17 -13.00 -15.91
C PRO A 391 24.28 -12.07 -15.08
N ASN A 392 24.38 -10.76 -15.28
CA ASN A 392 23.65 -9.74 -14.54
C ASN A 392 22.56 -9.04 -15.38
N ALA A 393 22.23 -9.62 -16.55
CA ALA A 393 21.30 -9.07 -17.52
C ALA A 393 20.12 -10.01 -17.77
N VAL A 394 18.95 -9.41 -17.98
CA VAL A 394 17.78 -10.07 -18.56
C VAL A 394 17.44 -9.35 -19.84
N SER A 395 17.29 -10.07 -20.94
CA SER A 395 16.85 -9.48 -22.20
C SER A 395 15.48 -10.02 -22.60
N GLY A 396 14.92 -9.50 -23.68
CA GLY A 396 13.74 -10.09 -24.30
C GLY A 396 13.44 -9.45 -25.65
N LEU A 397 12.53 -10.08 -26.39
CA LEU A 397 12.11 -9.64 -27.72
C LEU A 397 10.66 -9.16 -27.70
N ALA A 398 10.39 -8.07 -28.41
CA ALA A 398 9.02 -7.65 -28.70
C ALA A 398 8.45 -8.48 -29.89
N PRO A 399 7.13 -8.78 -29.91
CA PRO A 399 6.52 -9.56 -31.00
C PRO A 399 6.60 -8.82 -32.35
N LYS A 400 6.93 -9.55 -33.43
CA LYS A 400 6.98 -9.00 -34.81
C LYS A 400 5.60 -8.66 -35.39
N ASN A 401 4.55 -9.35 -34.93
CA ASN A 401 3.15 -9.16 -35.32
C ASN A 401 2.31 -8.77 -34.09
N ALA A 402 2.81 -7.86 -33.26
CA ALA A 402 1.92 -7.19 -32.33
C ALA A 402 0.97 -6.35 -33.18
N ASP A 403 -0.25 -6.84 -33.43
CA ASP A 403 -1.35 -5.99 -33.87
C ASP A 403 -1.30 -4.73 -33.00
N VAL A 404 -1.24 -3.57 -33.66
CA VAL A 404 -1.06 -2.22 -33.11
C VAL A 404 -1.21 -2.14 -31.58
N GLY A 405 -0.08 -2.27 -30.90
CA GLY A 405 0.14 -1.84 -29.52
C GLY A 405 -0.61 -2.62 -28.43
N LEU A 406 0.02 -2.61 -27.25
CA LEU A 406 -0.64 -2.69 -25.95
C LEU A 406 -0.96 -4.12 -25.52
N SER A 407 -0.01 -4.71 -24.80
CA SER A 407 -0.30 -5.81 -23.89
C SER A 407 -1.38 -5.36 -22.89
N SER A 408 -2.61 -5.75 -23.18
CA SER A 408 -3.83 -5.40 -22.45
C SER A 408 -3.69 -5.67 -20.95
N GLY A 409 -3.98 -4.66 -20.11
CA GLY A 409 -4.16 -4.87 -18.67
C GLY A 409 -2.89 -4.99 -17.82
N LEU A 410 -1.71 -4.62 -18.35
CA LEU A 410 -0.48 -4.47 -17.56
C LEU A 410 -0.26 -3.01 -17.14
N LEU A 411 0.36 -2.81 -15.97
CA LEU A 411 0.76 -1.50 -15.48
C LEU A 411 2.11 -1.08 -16.10
N GLU A 412 2.16 0.15 -16.59
CA GLU A 412 3.32 0.83 -17.17
C GLU A 412 3.90 1.80 -16.14
N THR A 413 4.75 1.29 -15.24
CA THR A 413 5.34 2.09 -14.16
C THR A 413 6.32 3.13 -14.69
N GLY A 414 6.25 4.36 -14.17
CA GLY A 414 7.13 5.47 -14.56
C GLY A 414 6.85 6.02 -15.96
N VAL A 415 5.63 5.84 -16.44
CA VAL A 415 5.14 6.30 -17.73
C VAL A 415 3.87 7.10 -17.49
N ASP A 416 3.81 8.29 -18.07
CA ASP A 416 2.58 9.06 -18.18
C ASP A 416 2.09 9.02 -19.63
N ARG A 417 0.83 8.63 -19.81
CA ARG A 417 0.10 8.82 -21.06
C ARG A 417 -0.62 10.17 -21.03
N TYR A 418 0.16 11.25 -20.93
CA TYR A 418 -0.35 12.62 -20.86
C TYR A 418 -0.97 13.07 -22.19
N GLY A 419 -2.05 13.85 -22.14
CA GLY A 419 -2.63 14.49 -23.33
C GLY A 419 -3.68 13.66 -24.09
N GLY A 420 -4.58 13.00 -23.36
CA GLY A 420 -5.74 12.29 -23.91
C GLY A 420 -7.09 12.86 -23.48
N ASP A 421 -8.17 12.25 -23.97
CA ASP A 421 -9.54 12.56 -23.57
C ASP A 421 -9.82 12.01 -22.16
N ASP A 422 -9.19 12.60 -21.14
CA ASP A 422 -9.49 12.34 -19.73
C ASP A 422 -10.96 12.67 -19.47
N TYR A 423 -11.75 11.66 -19.13
CA TYR A 423 -13.19 11.85 -18.92
C TYR A 423 -13.61 11.61 -17.46
N ARG A 424 -12.73 11.01 -16.66
CA ARG A 424 -12.94 10.77 -15.23
C ARG A 424 -11.60 10.81 -14.50
N ASN A 425 -11.56 11.48 -13.35
CA ASN A 425 -10.42 11.41 -12.44
C ASN A 425 -10.89 11.44 -10.98
N PHE A 426 -10.10 10.87 -10.08
CA PHE A 426 -10.42 10.79 -8.65
C PHE A 426 -9.17 10.59 -7.80
N ASP A 427 -9.19 11.12 -6.58
CA ASP A 427 -8.17 10.86 -5.57
C ASP A 427 -8.38 9.47 -4.97
N MET A 428 -7.29 8.77 -4.68
CA MET A 428 -7.29 7.38 -4.19
C MET A 428 -6.98 7.35 -2.70
N GLU A 429 -7.69 6.50 -1.96
CA GLU A 429 -7.50 6.35 -0.51
C GLU A 429 -6.20 5.60 -0.18
N GLU A 430 -5.88 4.58 -0.99
CA GLU A 430 -4.58 3.91 -0.97
C GLU A 430 -3.84 4.14 -2.30
N PRO A 431 -2.52 4.37 -2.25
CA PRO A 431 -1.70 4.66 -3.43
C PRO A 431 -1.33 3.39 -4.21
N VAL A 432 -2.34 2.61 -4.61
CA VAL A 432 -2.17 1.32 -5.31
C VAL A 432 -2.55 1.48 -6.80
N PRO A 433 -1.57 1.57 -7.73
CA PRO A 433 -1.84 1.84 -9.14
C PRO A 433 -2.72 0.79 -9.84
N GLU A 434 -2.74 -0.45 -9.36
CA GLU A 434 -3.62 -1.52 -9.82
C GLU A 434 -5.10 -1.16 -9.63
N GLN A 435 -5.46 -0.39 -8.61
CA GLN A 435 -6.85 0.05 -8.43
C GLN A 435 -7.28 1.03 -9.52
N CYS A 436 -6.38 1.92 -9.97
CA CYS A 436 -6.62 2.80 -11.11
C CYS A 436 -6.78 2.01 -12.42
N ARG A 437 -5.96 0.97 -12.58
CA ARG A 437 -6.09 0.00 -13.69
C ARG A 437 -7.45 -0.71 -13.67
N GLU A 438 -7.88 -1.24 -12.53
CA GLU A 438 -9.18 -1.92 -12.43
C GLU A 438 -10.34 -0.95 -12.66
N ALA A 439 -10.24 0.30 -12.19
CA ALA A 439 -11.23 1.33 -12.49
C ALA A 439 -11.38 1.55 -14.00
N CYS A 440 -10.26 1.65 -14.73
CA CYS A 440 -10.30 1.72 -16.19
C CYS A 440 -10.87 0.45 -16.82
N ARG A 441 -10.43 -0.72 -16.36
CA ARG A 441 -10.88 -2.01 -16.90
C ARG A 441 -12.39 -2.20 -16.75
N ASN A 442 -12.94 -1.82 -15.60
CA ASN A 442 -14.37 -1.88 -15.32
C ASN A 442 -15.21 -0.95 -16.21
N GLU A 443 -14.57 0.00 -16.88
CA GLU A 443 -15.20 0.95 -17.79
C GLU A 443 -14.87 0.65 -19.27
N TYR A 444 -14.23 -0.46 -19.59
CA TYR A 444 -14.06 -0.90 -20.99
C TYR A 444 -15.42 -1.15 -21.67
N PRO A 445 -15.62 -0.79 -22.95
CA PRO A 445 -14.67 -0.22 -23.92
C PRO A 445 -14.51 1.30 -23.84
N TYR A 446 -15.15 1.95 -22.86
CA TYR A 446 -15.17 3.40 -22.73
C TYR A 446 -13.87 3.97 -22.17
N CYS A 447 -13.26 3.29 -21.20
CA CYS A 447 -11.87 3.54 -20.81
C CYS A 447 -10.92 2.71 -21.67
N GLN A 448 -10.09 3.38 -22.46
CA GLN A 448 -9.05 2.72 -23.26
C GLN A 448 -7.69 2.81 -22.59
N SER A 449 -7.41 3.84 -21.79
CA SER A 449 -6.16 3.95 -21.02
C SER A 449 -6.33 4.71 -19.71
N PHE A 450 -5.35 4.63 -18.82
CA PHE A 450 -5.32 5.38 -17.57
C PHE A 450 -3.93 5.96 -17.27
N SER A 451 -3.90 7.03 -16.47
CA SER A 451 -2.70 7.51 -15.78
C SER A 451 -2.99 7.59 -14.28
N TYR A 452 -2.10 7.02 -13.49
CA TYR A 452 -2.06 7.07 -12.04
C TYR A 452 -0.93 8.00 -11.62
N ASN A 453 -1.27 9.10 -10.97
CA ASN A 453 -0.32 10.05 -10.44
C ASN A 453 -0.03 9.68 -8.99
N LYS A 454 1.25 9.50 -8.65
CA LYS A 454 1.69 9.13 -7.31
C LYS A 454 1.35 10.21 -6.28
N PRO A 455 1.23 9.87 -4.98
CA PRO A 455 1.10 10.85 -3.92
C PRO A 455 2.20 11.91 -3.99
N GLY A 456 1.84 13.17 -3.72
CA GLY A 456 2.75 14.31 -3.75
C GLY A 456 2.89 14.99 -5.12
N VAL A 457 2.39 14.39 -6.22
CA VAL A 457 2.51 14.97 -7.57
C VAL A 457 1.47 16.09 -7.79
N GLN A 458 0.21 15.82 -7.45
CA GLN A 458 -0.92 16.76 -7.62
C GLN A 458 -1.75 16.95 -6.35
N GLY A 459 -1.21 16.52 -5.21
CA GLY A 459 -1.86 16.54 -3.92
C GLY A 459 -1.26 15.49 -3.00
N PRO A 460 -1.64 15.46 -1.71
CA PRO A 460 -1.12 14.48 -0.75
C PRO A 460 -1.58 13.05 -1.05
N LYS A 461 -2.70 12.88 -1.77
CA LYS A 461 -3.22 11.58 -2.20
C LYS A 461 -2.80 11.27 -3.63
N ALA A 462 -2.74 9.97 -3.97
CA ALA A 462 -2.57 9.55 -5.36
C ALA A 462 -3.84 9.88 -6.17
N ARG A 463 -3.70 10.09 -7.48
CA ARG A 463 -4.83 10.51 -8.33
C ARG A 463 -4.89 9.69 -9.61
N CYS A 464 -6.05 9.10 -9.89
CA CYS A 464 -6.29 8.30 -11.08
C CYS A 464 -6.99 9.11 -12.17
N TYR A 465 -6.61 8.92 -13.43
CA TYR A 465 -7.15 9.56 -14.62
C TYR A 465 -7.52 8.52 -15.67
N LEU A 466 -8.79 8.41 -16.02
CA LEU A 466 -9.33 7.48 -17.02
C LEU A 466 -9.58 8.20 -18.35
N LYS A 467 -9.16 7.58 -19.46
CA LYS A 467 -9.09 8.18 -20.80
C LYS A 467 -9.87 7.38 -21.82
N ARG A 468 -10.52 8.08 -22.75
CA ARG A 468 -11.25 7.44 -23.88
C ARG A 468 -10.35 7.07 -25.05
N SER A 469 -9.15 7.63 -25.10
CA SER A 469 -8.15 7.38 -26.12
C SER A 469 -6.90 6.75 -25.50
N ILE A 470 -5.92 6.42 -26.33
CA ILE A 470 -4.63 5.87 -25.89
C ILE A 470 -3.53 6.86 -26.31
N PRO A 471 -3.21 7.86 -25.46
CA PRO A 471 -2.13 8.80 -25.73
C PRO A 471 -0.78 8.09 -25.84
N ALA A 472 0.15 8.67 -26.59
CA ALA A 472 1.51 8.15 -26.70
C ALA A 472 2.17 8.08 -25.30
N PRO A 473 2.94 7.02 -24.98
CA PRO A 473 3.59 6.90 -23.69
C PRO A 473 4.75 7.91 -23.59
N VAL A 474 4.82 8.64 -22.48
CA VAL A 474 5.91 9.56 -22.16
C VAL A 474 6.56 9.10 -20.86
N PRO A 475 7.88 8.80 -20.84
CA PRO A 475 8.57 8.47 -19.60
C PRO A 475 8.42 9.59 -18.57
N ASN A 476 7.84 9.28 -17.41
CA ASN A 476 7.61 10.25 -16.36
C ASN A 476 7.51 9.55 -14.99
N ALA A 477 8.48 9.78 -14.11
CA ALA A 477 8.55 9.12 -12.81
C ALA A 477 7.37 9.42 -11.88
N CYS A 478 6.64 10.52 -12.12
CA CYS A 478 5.46 10.92 -11.34
C CYS A 478 4.33 9.90 -11.41
N CYS A 479 4.29 9.14 -12.49
CA CYS A 479 3.05 8.58 -12.96
C CYS A 479 3.27 7.17 -13.48
N ASP A 480 2.28 6.32 -13.25
CA ASP A 480 2.22 4.99 -13.84
C ASP A 480 0.98 4.95 -14.73
N SER A 481 1.03 4.31 -15.89
CA SER A 481 -0.07 4.29 -16.84
C SER A 481 -0.48 2.86 -17.19
N GLY A 482 -1.49 2.71 -18.02
CA GLY A 482 -1.77 1.42 -18.64
C GLY A 482 -2.91 1.52 -19.63
N VAL A 483 -3.10 0.45 -20.38
CA VAL A 483 -4.01 0.43 -21.53
C VAL A 483 -4.87 -0.81 -21.53
N ILE A 484 -6.15 -0.62 -21.83
CA ILE A 484 -7.19 -1.63 -21.82
C ILE A 484 -7.72 -1.78 -23.26
N THR A 485 -7.22 -2.79 -23.95
CA THR A 485 -7.57 -3.09 -25.36
C THR A 485 -8.60 -4.21 -25.52
N SER A 486 -8.83 -5.01 -24.48
CA SER A 486 -9.84 -6.08 -24.44
C SER A 486 -10.24 -6.41 -23.00
N ALA A 487 -11.49 -6.82 -22.77
CA ALA A 487 -11.85 -7.57 -21.57
C ALA A 487 -11.33 -9.02 -21.72
N LEU A 488 -10.25 -9.41 -21.04
CA LEU A 488 -9.77 -10.79 -21.12
C LEU A 488 -10.75 -11.77 -20.44
N PRO A 489 -10.90 -13.01 -20.95
CA PRO A 489 -11.75 -14.03 -20.38
C PRO A 489 -11.05 -14.82 -19.25
N ASP A 490 -11.81 -15.11 -18.20
CA ASP A 490 -11.62 -16.14 -17.17
C ASP A 490 -10.27 -16.23 -16.43
N ALA A 491 -10.11 -15.39 -15.41
CA ALA A 491 -9.55 -15.85 -14.13
C ALA A 491 -10.71 -16.03 -13.13
N PRO A 492 -10.69 -17.03 -12.23
CA PRO A 492 -11.74 -17.19 -11.24
C PRO A 492 -11.65 -16.03 -10.23
N VAL A 493 -12.43 -14.99 -10.50
CA VAL A 493 -12.66 -13.88 -9.57
C VAL A 493 -13.54 -14.40 -8.44
N PRO A 494 -13.18 -14.22 -7.15
CA PRO A 494 -14.13 -14.34 -6.07
C PRO A 494 -15.30 -13.39 -6.35
N THR A 495 -16.45 -13.96 -6.66
CA THR A 495 -17.66 -13.22 -6.96
C THR A 495 -18.04 -12.30 -5.79
N THR A 496 -18.34 -11.04 -6.13
CA THR A 496 -19.09 -10.01 -5.38
C THR A 496 -18.34 -9.23 -4.28
N GLY A 497 -17.81 -8.06 -4.64
CA GLY A 497 -17.32 -7.04 -3.72
C GLY A 497 -18.38 -5.98 -3.40
N THR A 498 -18.31 -5.45 -2.17
CA THR A 498 -18.94 -4.19 -1.75
C THR A 498 -17.93 -3.42 -0.92
N SER A 499 -17.75 -2.13 -1.19
CA SER A 499 -16.99 -1.23 -0.33
C SER A 499 -17.85 -0.77 0.85
N ILE A 500 -17.31 -0.85 2.06
CA ILE A 500 -17.87 -0.14 3.22
C ILE A 500 -17.64 1.35 3.00
N GLU A 501 -18.68 2.15 3.21
CA GLU A 501 -18.65 3.61 3.14
C GLU A 501 -18.46 4.15 4.54
N PHE A 502 -17.23 4.53 4.86
CA PHE A 502 -16.90 5.00 6.20
C PHE A 502 -17.46 6.40 6.47
N ASN A 503 -17.92 6.64 7.70
CA ASN A 503 -18.47 7.93 8.15
C ASN A 503 -19.66 8.41 7.32
N VAL A 504 -20.47 7.47 6.86
CA VAL A 504 -21.66 7.71 6.04
C VAL A 504 -22.85 7.04 6.70
N ASP A 505 -23.92 7.79 6.88
CA ASP A 505 -25.25 7.27 7.14
C ASP A 505 -26.06 7.25 5.84
N ARG A 506 -26.92 6.26 5.67
CA ARG A 506 -27.93 6.22 4.62
C ARG A 506 -29.30 6.22 5.31
N PRO A 507 -29.84 7.37 5.73
CA PRO A 507 -31.00 7.38 6.63
C PRO A 507 -32.28 6.84 5.96
N GLY A 508 -32.99 5.96 6.66
CA GLY A 508 -34.29 5.42 6.27
C GLY A 508 -34.23 4.15 5.43
N GLN A 509 -35.42 3.68 5.01
CA GLN A 509 -35.63 2.41 4.29
C GLN A 509 -35.15 1.15 5.04
N ASP A 510 -35.04 1.25 6.37
CA ASP A 510 -34.70 0.15 7.25
C ASP A 510 -35.85 -0.85 7.33
N TYR A 511 -35.58 -2.11 7.03
CA TYR A 511 -36.57 -3.19 7.16
C TYR A 511 -36.17 -4.21 8.23
N PHE A 512 -34.91 -4.21 8.66
CA PHE A 512 -34.42 -5.12 9.68
C PHE A 512 -33.28 -4.46 10.48
N GLU A 513 -33.33 -4.57 11.80
CA GLU A 513 -32.25 -4.11 12.69
C GLU A 513 -31.81 -5.20 13.65
N PHE A 514 -30.53 -5.21 14.01
CA PHE A 514 -29.98 -6.13 15.01
C PHE A 514 -28.68 -5.61 15.63
N GLU A 515 -28.33 -6.14 16.80
CA GLU A 515 -27.02 -5.90 17.42
C GLU A 515 -26.05 -7.03 17.01
N PRO A 516 -24.98 -6.74 16.27
CA PRO A 516 -24.01 -7.77 15.89
C PRO A 516 -23.20 -8.23 17.11
N ALA A 517 -22.87 -9.52 17.17
CA ALA A 517 -22.06 -10.09 18.24
C ALA A 517 -20.65 -9.49 18.31
N GLU A 518 -20.09 -9.13 17.15
CA GLU A 518 -18.87 -8.35 17.00
C GLU A 518 -19.25 -6.95 16.51
N ALA A 519 -18.77 -5.92 17.18
CA ALA A 519 -19.10 -4.53 16.89
C ALA A 519 -18.35 -3.99 15.65
N THR A 520 -18.59 -4.59 14.48
CA THR A 520 -17.98 -4.16 13.21
C THR A 520 -19.02 -3.99 12.09
N PRO A 521 -18.81 -3.04 11.16
CA PRO A 521 -19.69 -2.85 10.01
C PRO A 521 -19.70 -4.06 9.07
N LYS A 522 -18.66 -4.90 9.12
CA LYS A 522 -18.58 -6.16 8.36
C LYS A 522 -19.70 -7.14 8.74
N LYS A 523 -20.18 -7.14 9.98
CA LYS A 523 -21.33 -7.99 10.38
C LYS A 523 -22.65 -7.51 9.78
N CYS A 524 -22.85 -6.20 9.64
CA CYS A 524 -23.99 -5.66 8.91
C CYS A 524 -23.92 -6.01 7.43
N LEU A 525 -22.71 -5.94 6.85
CA LEU A 525 -22.43 -6.39 5.49
C LEU A 525 -22.80 -7.87 5.32
N GLU A 526 -22.24 -8.77 6.11
CA GLU A 526 -22.52 -10.22 6.05
C GLU A 526 -24.02 -10.51 6.15
N ALA A 527 -24.72 -9.87 7.10
CA ALA A 527 -26.16 -10.02 7.27
C ALA A 527 -26.94 -9.49 6.04
N CYS A 528 -26.56 -8.33 5.51
CA CYS A 528 -27.17 -7.79 4.29
C CYS A 528 -26.96 -8.72 3.08
N PHE A 529 -25.80 -9.34 2.97
CA PHE A 529 -25.50 -10.30 1.91
C PHE A 529 -26.33 -11.57 2.00
N SER A 530 -26.60 -12.05 3.22
CA SER A 530 -27.41 -13.24 3.44
C SER A 530 -28.90 -13.07 3.08
N GLN A 531 -29.38 -11.82 2.97
CA GLN A 531 -30.80 -11.53 2.72
C GLN A 531 -31.03 -11.00 1.31
N ALA A 532 -31.92 -11.64 0.54
CA ALA A 532 -32.23 -11.24 -0.84
C ALA A 532 -32.82 -9.84 -0.95
N GLU A 533 -33.54 -9.39 0.08
CA GLU A 533 -34.24 -8.11 0.14
C GLU A 533 -33.31 -6.94 0.52
N CYS A 534 -32.12 -7.23 1.08
CA CYS A 534 -31.18 -6.20 1.46
C CYS A 534 -30.49 -5.56 0.25
N LYS A 535 -30.57 -4.24 0.14
CA LYS A 535 -29.90 -3.44 -0.89
C LYS A 535 -28.83 -2.52 -0.31
N ALA A 536 -28.93 -2.15 0.97
CA ALA A 536 -27.92 -1.39 1.70
C ALA A 536 -27.96 -1.69 3.20
N PHE A 537 -26.95 -1.25 3.95
CA PHE A 537 -26.95 -1.24 5.40
C PHE A 537 -26.35 0.06 5.95
N THR A 538 -26.70 0.41 7.19
CA THR A 538 -25.97 1.36 8.05
C THR A 538 -25.57 0.63 9.32
N TYR A 539 -24.31 0.75 9.71
CA TYR A 539 -23.77 0.35 11.00
C TYR A 539 -23.58 1.58 11.87
N ILE A 540 -24.13 1.58 13.08
CA ILE A 540 -23.86 2.60 14.09
C ILE A 540 -22.79 2.05 15.03
N ARG A 541 -21.73 2.83 15.26
CA ARG A 541 -20.62 2.41 16.13
C ARG A 541 -21.02 2.41 17.62
N PRO A 542 -20.37 1.58 18.45
CA PRO A 542 -20.57 1.61 19.90
C PRO A 542 -20.19 2.98 20.46
N GLY A 543 -20.94 3.45 21.45
CA GLY A 543 -20.65 4.71 22.15
C GLY A 543 -21.27 5.96 21.51
N SER A 544 -21.75 5.90 20.27
CA SER A 544 -22.35 7.07 19.59
C SER A 544 -23.81 7.33 20.01
N LEU A 545 -24.62 6.29 20.15
CA LEU A 545 -26.04 6.36 20.54
C LEU A 545 -26.45 5.25 21.53
N ALA A 546 -25.67 4.18 21.63
CA ALA A 546 -25.88 3.04 22.53
C ALA A 546 -24.53 2.39 22.89
N PRO A 547 -24.44 1.64 24.01
CA PRO A 547 -23.18 1.02 24.46
C PRO A 547 -22.70 -0.12 23.55
N ARG A 548 -23.52 -0.62 22.64
CA ARG A 548 -23.18 -1.67 21.65
C ARG A 548 -23.43 -1.15 20.24
N GLY A 549 -22.68 -1.66 19.27
CA GLY A 549 -22.89 -1.36 17.85
C GLY A 549 -24.22 -1.90 17.36
N ARG A 550 -24.79 -1.29 16.32
CA ARG A 550 -26.11 -1.67 15.80
C ARG A 550 -26.16 -1.61 14.28
N CYS A 551 -26.77 -2.62 13.67
CA CYS A 551 -26.94 -2.73 12.23
C CYS A 551 -28.38 -2.42 11.82
N TYR A 552 -28.52 -1.66 10.73
CA TYR A 552 -29.78 -1.35 10.07
C TYR A 552 -29.71 -1.76 8.61
N LEU A 553 -30.39 -2.85 8.25
CA LEU A 553 -30.49 -3.36 6.89
C LEU A 553 -31.65 -2.70 6.16
N LYS A 554 -31.42 -2.37 4.88
CA LYS A 554 -32.32 -1.55 4.07
C LYS A 554 -32.74 -2.25 2.80
N ASN A 555 -34.00 -2.08 2.40
CA ASN A 555 -34.57 -2.67 1.19
C ASN A 555 -34.49 -1.74 -0.03
N GLY A 556 -33.85 -0.59 0.14
CA GLY A 556 -33.39 0.30 -0.92
C GLY A 556 -32.04 0.93 -0.56
N VAL A 557 -31.61 1.91 -1.35
CA VAL A 557 -30.30 2.58 -1.18
C VAL A 557 -30.55 4.08 -0.94
N PRO A 558 -30.82 4.50 0.31
CA PRO A 558 -31.02 5.91 0.64
C PRO A 558 -29.79 6.75 0.30
N ALA A 559 -29.98 8.04 0.01
CA ALA A 559 -28.87 8.94 -0.28
C ALA A 559 -27.86 8.98 0.89
N PRO A 560 -26.55 9.02 0.60
CA PRO A 560 -25.54 9.08 1.65
C PRO A 560 -25.55 10.47 2.31
N VAL A 561 -25.45 10.48 3.63
CA VAL A 561 -25.31 11.65 4.49
C VAL A 561 -24.03 11.46 5.30
N ALA A 562 -23.16 12.46 5.31
CA ALA A 562 -21.94 12.40 6.11
C ALA A 562 -22.30 12.31 7.61
N ASN A 563 -21.82 11.27 8.28
CA ASN A 563 -22.04 11.06 9.71
C ASN A 563 -20.86 10.27 10.28
N ALA A 564 -20.04 10.97 11.08
CA ALA A 564 -18.82 10.43 11.67
C ALA A 564 -19.04 9.30 12.68
N ASN A 565 -20.28 8.88 12.95
CA ASN A 565 -20.63 7.82 13.90
C ASN A 565 -21.19 6.56 13.24
N THR A 566 -21.30 6.56 11.91
CA THR A 566 -21.92 5.47 11.17
C THR A 566 -21.10 5.06 9.97
N ASP A 567 -21.15 3.79 9.61
CA ASP A 567 -20.54 3.24 8.41
C ASP A 567 -21.63 2.53 7.59
N SER A 568 -21.74 2.83 6.30
CA SER A 568 -22.78 2.24 5.44
C SER A 568 -22.18 1.27 4.43
N GLY A 569 -23.05 0.58 3.68
CA GLY A 569 -22.62 -0.19 2.51
C GLY A 569 -23.81 -0.56 1.64
N THR A 570 -23.56 -0.91 0.39
CA THR A 570 -24.61 -1.25 -0.59
C THR A 570 -24.33 -2.63 -1.19
N LYS A 571 -25.36 -3.45 -1.42
CA LYS A 571 -25.22 -4.78 -2.03
C LYS A 571 -25.19 -4.62 -3.55
N MET A 572 -24.00 -4.52 -4.15
CA MET A 572 -23.85 -4.30 -5.59
C MET A 572 -24.16 -5.56 -6.40
N ALA A 573 -25.11 -5.49 -7.33
CA ALA A 573 -25.32 -6.48 -8.38
C ALA A 573 -25.14 -5.86 -9.78
N LYS A 574 -23.88 -5.68 -10.20
CA LYS A 574 -23.35 -5.57 -11.59
C LYS A 574 -23.91 -4.46 -12.54
N PRO A 575 -23.19 -4.06 -13.61
CA PRO A 575 -22.51 -2.77 -13.60
C PRO A 575 -22.84 -1.87 -14.81
N SER A 576 -23.39 -0.70 -14.52
CA SER A 576 -23.15 0.50 -15.33
C SER A 576 -23.34 1.72 -14.44
N ALA A 577 -22.24 2.37 -14.07
CA ALA A 577 -22.20 3.72 -13.51
C ALA A 577 -22.95 4.02 -12.19
N GLY A 578 -23.29 3.02 -11.36
CA GLY A 578 -24.00 3.31 -10.10
C GLY A 578 -25.40 3.91 -10.30
N VAL A 579 -26.01 3.74 -11.48
CA VAL A 579 -27.37 4.17 -11.77
C VAL A 579 -28.19 2.95 -12.16
N TYR A 580 -29.19 2.62 -11.35
CA TYR A 580 -30.13 1.54 -11.66
C TYR A 580 -31.08 1.98 -12.78
N SER A 581 -31.21 1.17 -13.83
CA SER A 581 -32.18 1.38 -14.90
C SER A 581 -33.59 1.55 -14.33
N GLY A 582 -34.25 2.68 -14.61
CA GLY A 582 -35.61 2.97 -14.15
C GLY A 582 -35.72 3.53 -12.73
N LEU A 583 -34.60 3.80 -12.05
CA LEU A 583 -34.59 4.51 -10.76
C LEU A 583 -34.67 6.02 -10.97
N ILE A 584 -35.41 6.70 -10.09
CA ILE A 584 -35.47 8.16 -10.05
C ILE A 584 -34.30 8.70 -9.25
N GLU A 585 -33.47 9.49 -9.89
CA GLU A 585 -32.39 10.29 -9.30
C GLU A 585 -32.97 11.63 -8.85
N THR A 586 -33.32 11.74 -7.57
CA THR A 586 -33.92 12.95 -7.00
C THR A 586 -32.93 14.10 -6.90
N ASN A 587 -33.39 15.33 -7.18
CA ASN A 587 -32.60 16.56 -7.19
C ASN A 587 -31.36 16.49 -8.10
N ILE A 588 -31.50 15.79 -9.22
CA ILE A 588 -30.49 15.65 -10.26
C ILE A 588 -31.08 16.08 -11.59
N ASN A 589 -30.36 16.95 -12.29
CA ASN A 589 -30.60 17.28 -13.69
C ASN A 589 -29.52 16.63 -14.58
N ARG A 590 -29.93 15.81 -15.54
CA ARG A 590 -29.07 15.33 -16.63
C ARG A 590 -29.26 16.18 -17.88
N GLY A 591 -28.79 17.43 -17.88
CA GLY A 591 -29.08 18.38 -18.97
C GLY A 591 -28.49 18.02 -20.34
N GLY A 592 -29.25 18.23 -21.42
CA GLY A 592 -28.83 18.05 -22.81
C GLY A 592 -29.22 16.71 -23.44
N GLN A 593 -28.93 16.55 -24.74
CA GLN A 593 -29.28 15.37 -25.57
C GLN A 593 -30.79 15.07 -25.65
N ASP A 594 -31.63 16.08 -25.42
CA ASP A 594 -33.09 15.98 -25.47
C ASP A 594 -33.57 15.79 -26.91
N PHE A 595 -34.38 14.76 -27.16
CA PHE A 595 -34.99 14.52 -28.46
C PHE A 595 -36.52 14.64 -28.42
N HIS A 596 -37.12 14.68 -27.22
CA HIS A 596 -38.55 14.88 -27.05
C HIS A 596 -38.86 15.53 -25.70
N GLN A 597 -39.83 16.45 -25.67
CA GLN A 597 -40.27 17.13 -24.45
C GLN A 597 -41.77 17.37 -24.46
N PHE A 598 -42.42 17.30 -23.30
CA PHE A 598 -43.87 17.51 -23.16
C PHE A 598 -44.26 17.83 -21.71
N ASP A 599 -45.41 18.48 -21.53
CA ASP A 599 -45.99 18.76 -20.21
C ASP A 599 -46.74 17.53 -19.69
N LEU A 600 -46.61 17.25 -18.39
CA LEU A 600 -47.26 16.13 -17.71
C LEU A 600 -48.60 16.59 -17.10
N ASP A 601 -49.62 15.75 -17.24
CA ASP A 601 -50.92 15.99 -16.60
C ASP A 601 -50.89 15.68 -15.09
N GLU A 602 -49.99 14.80 -14.66
CA GLU A 602 -49.74 14.48 -13.25
C GLU A 602 -48.27 14.78 -12.89
N ALA A 603 -48.05 15.52 -11.80
CA ALA A 603 -46.74 15.99 -11.39
C ALA A 603 -45.94 14.92 -10.63
N ARG A 604 -45.59 13.83 -11.32
CA ARG A 604 -44.77 12.73 -10.79
C ARG A 604 -43.60 12.36 -11.73
N PRO A 605 -42.37 12.18 -11.21
CA PRO A 605 -41.21 11.83 -12.04
C PRO A 605 -41.34 10.46 -12.72
N GLU A 606 -42.14 9.56 -12.16
CA GLU A 606 -42.42 8.23 -12.72
C GLU A 606 -43.14 8.30 -14.08
N ALA A 607 -43.92 9.35 -14.34
CA ALA A 607 -44.57 9.53 -15.64
C ALA A 607 -43.55 9.81 -16.76
N CYS A 608 -42.48 10.54 -16.42
CA CYS A 608 -41.37 10.81 -17.34
C CYS A 608 -40.52 9.55 -17.60
N ARG A 609 -40.36 8.72 -16.57
CA ARG A 609 -39.76 7.38 -16.69
C ARG A 609 -40.57 6.48 -17.60
N GLU A 610 -41.88 6.37 -17.39
CA GLU A 610 -42.78 5.53 -18.20
C GLU A 610 -42.75 5.93 -19.68
N ALA A 611 -42.75 7.24 -19.96
CA ALA A 611 -42.61 7.75 -21.32
C ALA A 611 -41.25 7.40 -21.95
N CYS A 612 -40.15 7.48 -21.17
CA CYS A 612 -38.84 7.04 -21.64
C CYS A 612 -38.81 5.53 -21.89
N GLN A 613 -39.43 4.72 -21.04
CA GLN A 613 -39.54 3.27 -21.19
C GLN A 613 -40.40 2.84 -22.39
N ASN A 614 -41.33 3.69 -22.84
CA ASN A 614 -42.14 3.44 -24.02
C ASN A 614 -41.48 3.93 -25.32
N SER A 615 -40.34 4.61 -25.24
CA SER A 615 -39.56 5.04 -26.40
C SER A 615 -38.28 4.21 -26.53
N THR A 616 -38.09 3.57 -27.69
CA THR A 616 -36.87 2.79 -27.99
C THR A 616 -35.63 3.66 -28.17
N ALA A 617 -35.84 4.93 -28.54
CA ALA A 617 -34.78 5.93 -28.70
C ALA A 617 -34.36 6.58 -27.37
N CYS A 618 -35.14 6.40 -26.29
CA CYS A 618 -34.83 7.01 -25.00
C CYS A 618 -33.79 6.20 -24.21
N ARG A 619 -32.80 6.91 -23.68
CA ARG A 619 -31.72 6.38 -22.82
C ARG A 619 -31.71 7.04 -21.44
N ALA A 620 -32.20 8.27 -21.31
CA ALA A 620 -32.39 8.95 -20.03
C ALA A 620 -33.55 9.96 -20.09
N PHE A 621 -34.00 10.44 -18.95
CA PHE A 621 -34.99 11.51 -18.86
C PHE A 621 -34.66 12.51 -17.75
N THR A 622 -35.20 13.74 -17.87
CA THR A 622 -35.26 14.74 -16.79
C THR A 622 -36.71 15.15 -16.61
N TYR A 623 -37.22 14.99 -15.39
CA TYR A 623 -38.47 15.54 -14.89
C TYR A 623 -38.19 16.89 -14.22
N VAL A 624 -38.85 17.95 -14.68
CA VAL A 624 -38.80 19.28 -14.09
C VAL A 624 -40.08 19.53 -13.31
N LYS A 625 -39.95 19.87 -12.02
CA LYS A 625 -41.07 20.08 -11.09
C LYS A 625 -41.99 21.23 -11.54
N PRO A 626 -43.30 21.19 -11.23
CA PRO A 626 -44.24 22.28 -11.54
C PRO A 626 -43.77 23.62 -10.98
N GLY A 627 -44.07 24.70 -11.69
CA GLY A 627 -43.72 26.06 -11.28
C GLY A 627 -42.29 26.49 -11.59
N VAL A 628 -41.39 25.57 -12.00
CA VAL A 628 -40.01 25.92 -12.39
C VAL A 628 -39.96 26.49 -13.81
N GLN A 629 -40.57 25.80 -14.78
CA GLN A 629 -40.56 26.21 -16.19
C GLN A 629 -41.96 26.50 -16.74
N ALA A 630 -42.99 25.87 -16.18
CA ALA A 630 -44.39 26.05 -16.54
C ALA A 630 -45.27 25.73 -15.32
N ALA A 631 -46.56 26.07 -15.38
CA ALA A 631 -47.51 25.73 -14.32
C ALA A 631 -47.66 24.21 -14.10
N LYS A 632 -47.49 23.41 -15.17
CA LYS A 632 -47.42 21.94 -15.13
C LYS A 632 -45.97 21.46 -15.05
N ALA A 633 -45.76 20.24 -14.54
CA ALA A 633 -44.46 19.58 -14.63
C ALA A 633 -44.08 19.28 -16.08
N ARG A 634 -42.79 19.27 -16.41
CA ARG A 634 -42.31 19.03 -17.78
C ARG A 634 -41.31 17.88 -17.83
N CYS A 635 -41.45 17.02 -18.83
CA CYS A 635 -40.57 15.88 -19.05
C CYS A 635 -39.68 16.13 -20.29
N TYR A 636 -38.41 15.73 -20.19
CA TYR A 636 -37.42 15.80 -21.25
C TYR A 636 -36.78 14.42 -21.46
N LEU A 637 -37.08 13.77 -22.59
CA LEU A 637 -36.53 12.48 -22.99
C LEU A 637 -35.26 12.64 -23.82
N LYS A 638 -34.25 11.80 -23.55
CA LYS A 638 -32.89 11.96 -24.07
C LYS A 638 -32.39 10.74 -24.82
N SER A 639 -31.64 11.01 -25.89
CA SER A 639 -31.12 9.99 -26.81
C SER A 639 -29.85 9.31 -26.30
N GLY A 640 -29.18 9.90 -25.30
CA GLY A 640 -28.08 9.29 -24.55
C GLY A 640 -28.21 9.57 -23.06
N VAL A 641 -27.11 9.41 -22.30
CA VAL A 641 -27.08 9.56 -20.84
C VAL A 641 -26.16 10.74 -20.48
N PRO A 642 -26.66 11.98 -20.43
CA PRO A 642 -25.87 13.14 -20.03
C PRO A 642 -25.39 13.02 -18.59
N ALA A 643 -24.25 13.66 -18.28
CA ALA A 643 -23.69 13.69 -16.94
C ALA A 643 -24.70 14.31 -15.93
N PRO A 644 -24.79 13.77 -14.71
CA PRO A 644 -25.68 14.32 -13.69
C PRO A 644 -25.11 15.63 -13.13
N SER A 645 -26.01 16.57 -12.84
CA SER A 645 -25.71 17.79 -12.09
C SER A 645 -26.71 17.95 -10.96
N SER A 646 -26.26 18.35 -9.77
CA SER A 646 -27.15 18.61 -8.64
C SER A 646 -28.12 19.74 -8.97
N SER A 647 -29.42 19.50 -8.81
CA SER A 647 -30.44 20.48 -9.15
C SER A 647 -31.75 20.20 -8.42
N GLU A 648 -32.11 21.05 -7.45
CA GLU A 648 -33.34 20.88 -6.66
C GLU A 648 -34.64 21.00 -7.48
N CYS A 649 -34.57 21.59 -8.67
CA CYS A 649 -35.71 21.74 -9.58
C CYS A 649 -36.17 20.44 -10.21
N CYS A 650 -35.28 19.46 -10.25
CA CYS A 650 -35.29 18.49 -11.32
C CYS A 650 -34.91 17.11 -10.77
N ASP A 651 -35.64 16.10 -11.21
CA ASP A 651 -35.33 14.70 -10.94
C ASP A 651 -35.01 14.03 -12.28
N SER A 652 -34.08 13.10 -12.33
CA SER A 652 -33.68 12.43 -13.58
C SER A 652 -33.79 10.92 -13.46
N GLY A 653 -33.56 10.21 -14.55
CA GLY A 653 -33.34 8.78 -14.51
C GLY A 653 -32.77 8.26 -15.82
N VAL A 654 -32.20 7.06 -15.75
CA VAL A 654 -31.57 6.38 -16.88
C VAL A 654 -32.34 5.10 -17.18
N ILE A 655 -32.57 4.81 -18.46
CA ILE A 655 -33.20 3.56 -18.91
C ILE A 655 -32.14 2.76 -19.68
N ALA A 656 -31.65 1.68 -19.07
CA ALA A 656 -30.83 0.70 -19.75
C ALA A 656 -31.66 -0.05 -20.79
N ARG A 657 -31.06 -0.25 -21.97
CA ARG A 657 -31.67 -0.90 -23.13
C ARG A 657 -30.69 -1.88 -23.73
#